data_AF-A0A6J2F6F9-F1
#
_entry.id   AF-A0A6J2F6F9-F1
#
_cell.length_a   1.000
_cell.length_b   1.000
_cell.length_c   1.000
_cell.angle_alpha   90.00
_cell.angle_beta   90.00
_cell.angle_gamma   90.00
#
_symmetry.space_group_name_H-M   'P 1'
#
loop_
_entity.id
_entity.type
_entity.pdbx_description
1 polymer ?
#
loop_
_entity_poly.entity_id
_entity_poly.type
_entity_poly.pdbx_seq_one_letter_code
_entity_poly.pdbx_strand_id
1 'polypeptide(L)'
;MTENEYEDEEAAEEFKIASFVDMVRDCSRIGIPYSSQGHLQIFDMFVVEKWPIVQAFALEGIGGDGFFTMKYELQDVSLSLWNVYSKMDPMSLESLLSEDLVAFEHQWTSFFANFDTEIPFLLELSESQAGEPFRSYFSHGMISSHITENSPNRQPFVLFGNHSTRENLNAGNFNFPSEGHLVRSTGPNGSFAKHMVVQCVSPKGPLACSRTYFFGATHVPYLGDENKLPKKTEQIRLLSQVYAAVIQAVLAGIACYAKTSSLTKAKEVAEQTLGSGLDSFELMQFKAALRSKMAFHIHAVNNQGRIVPLDSEDSLYFVKTACMTVYDIPDLLGGRGCLGSVVFSESFLTSQILVKEKDGTVTTETSFIVLTAAIPRFCSWLVEDNEVKLSEKTQQAVKGDACFLGTFLTGGEGAYLYSSNPHSWPEEGKVHFFSSGLLFSHRHHGSIVLSKDHMNAISFYDGDSTSVVAALLIDFKSSLLPHLPVHFHGSGNFLMIALFPKSKIYQAFYSEVFSPWQQQANSGLSLKVIQEDGLSVEQKRLHSNAQKLFSVLGHSPGEKQSPLKLLPAKLPELDWFLQHFAISSISQEPVMRTHLPVLLQQAEISPTYRVENDKVIISIVTGLPGCHASELCAFLVTLHKEYGRWMVYRQIMDSSECFHAAHFQRYLSSVLEAQQNRSARQSAYIRKKTRLLVVLQGYTDVIDVVQALQTHPDSKVKSSFTIGAVTVCVEPLSCYMEHRFLFPKCLDQCSQGLVSNVVFTSHTTEQRHPLLVQLQSLIRAASPTAAFILAENGIVTRNEDIELILSENSFSSPQMLRSRYLMYPGWYEGKFDAGSVFPLMVQICVWFGRPLEKTRFVAKCKAIQSSIKPSPFSGNIYHILGKVKFSDSEKAMEVCHNTLANSLSIVPVLEGPSPPPDSRSTPQESNGQQECYLVFIGCSLKEESVKDWLRQSAKQKPQRKALKTRGMLTQQEIRNIHVKRHLDPLPAGYFYNGTQFVNFFGDKTDFHPLMDQFMNDYVEEANREIEKYNRELEQQEYHDLFEQKP
;
A
#
# COMPACT_ATOMS: atom_id res chain seq x y z
N MET A 1 28.07 -0.45 -11.88
CA MET A 1 29.02 0.58 -12.30
C MET A 1 29.63 1.28 -11.09
N THR A 2 30.95 1.30 -11.04
CA THR A 2 31.78 2.10 -10.14
C THR A 2 31.88 3.54 -10.63
N GLU A 3 32.43 4.44 -9.82
CA GLU A 3 32.60 5.85 -10.21
C GLU A 3 33.59 6.00 -11.38
N ASN A 4 34.69 5.25 -11.35
CA ASN A 4 35.69 5.24 -12.43
C ASN A 4 35.12 4.73 -13.76
N GLU A 5 34.28 3.69 -13.74
CA GLU A 5 33.60 3.18 -14.95
C GLU A 5 32.52 4.13 -15.46
N TYR A 6 31.97 5.00 -14.60
CA TYR A 6 31.00 6.02 -15.02
C TYR A 6 31.67 7.23 -15.67
N GLU A 7 32.88 7.58 -15.23
CA GLU A 7 33.68 8.63 -15.86
C GLU A 7 34.24 8.22 -17.23
N ASP A 8 34.37 6.92 -17.47
CA ASP A 8 34.73 6.35 -18.78
C ASP A 8 33.45 6.14 -19.62
N GLU A 9 33.21 7.05 -20.57
CA GLU A 9 32.02 6.99 -21.46
C GLU A 9 31.92 5.68 -22.24
N GLU A 10 33.05 5.10 -22.65
CA GLU A 10 33.07 3.87 -23.44
C GLU A 10 32.67 2.67 -22.55
N ALA A 11 33.28 2.57 -21.36
CA ALA A 11 32.92 1.55 -20.38
C ALA A 11 31.45 1.68 -19.89
N ALA A 12 30.95 2.91 -19.74
CA ALA A 12 29.56 3.16 -19.35
C ALA A 12 28.56 2.73 -20.44
N GLU A 13 28.86 3.00 -21.71
CA GLU A 13 28.04 2.57 -22.86
C GLU A 13 28.06 1.04 -23.01
N GLU A 14 29.23 0.40 -22.89
CA GLU A 14 29.34 -1.06 -22.89
C GLU A 14 28.54 -1.70 -21.76
N PHE A 15 28.65 -1.16 -20.54
CA PHE A 15 27.89 -1.65 -19.38
C PHE A 15 26.38 -1.54 -19.61
N LYS A 16 25.91 -0.45 -20.22
CA LYS A 16 24.49 -0.24 -20.56
C LYS A 16 23.99 -1.27 -21.58
N ILE A 17 24.75 -1.53 -22.64
CA ILE A 17 24.38 -2.51 -23.67
C ILE A 17 24.38 -3.93 -23.09
N ALA A 18 25.44 -4.32 -22.38
CA ALA A 18 25.55 -5.63 -21.74
C ALA A 18 24.42 -5.86 -20.72
N SER A 19 24.09 -4.85 -19.92
CA SER A 19 22.96 -4.90 -18.97
C SER A 19 21.62 -5.08 -19.69
N PHE A 20 21.43 -4.41 -20.83
CA PHE A 20 20.21 -4.56 -21.64
C PHE A 20 20.10 -5.97 -22.22
N VAL A 21 21.18 -6.54 -22.76
CA VAL A 21 21.24 -7.91 -23.27
C VAL A 21 20.93 -8.93 -22.17
N ASP A 22 21.52 -8.74 -20.99
CA ASP A 22 21.30 -9.61 -19.83
C ASP A 22 19.85 -9.55 -19.34
N MET A 23 19.23 -8.36 -19.33
CA MET A 23 17.84 -8.17 -18.92
C MET A 23 16.85 -8.95 -19.81
N VAL A 24 17.12 -9.09 -21.10
CA VAL A 24 16.20 -9.73 -22.07
C VAL A 24 16.55 -11.19 -22.39
N ARG A 25 17.69 -11.71 -21.93
CA ARG A 25 18.28 -12.98 -22.38
C ARG A 25 17.32 -14.17 -22.34
N ASP A 26 16.54 -14.29 -21.26
CA ASP A 26 15.62 -15.41 -21.01
C ASP A 26 14.14 -15.08 -21.31
N CYS A 27 13.89 -13.96 -21.99
CA CYS A 27 12.55 -13.57 -22.42
C CYS A 27 12.24 -14.15 -23.81
N SER A 28 10.97 -14.53 -24.05
CA SER A 28 10.48 -14.86 -25.40
C SER A 28 9.62 -13.75 -26.00
N ARG A 29 8.98 -12.96 -25.13
CA ARG A 29 8.08 -11.86 -25.45
C ARG A 29 8.45 -10.62 -24.65
N ILE A 30 8.38 -9.45 -25.29
CA ILE A 30 8.70 -8.17 -24.66
C ILE A 30 7.55 -7.19 -24.88
N GLY A 31 7.00 -6.69 -23.77
CA GLY A 31 5.97 -5.65 -23.79
C GLY A 31 6.57 -4.26 -23.89
N ILE A 32 6.11 -3.44 -24.82
CA ILE A 32 6.59 -2.07 -25.04
C ILE A 32 5.44 -1.07 -24.87
N PRO A 33 5.58 -0.03 -24.03
CA PRO A 33 4.65 1.09 -24.01
C PRO A 33 4.90 1.98 -25.24
N TYR A 34 4.31 1.62 -26.38
CA TYR A 34 4.55 2.30 -27.66
C TYR A 34 3.74 3.60 -27.84
N SER A 35 2.50 3.61 -27.38
CA SER A 35 1.56 4.72 -27.57
C SER A 35 1.55 5.66 -26.36
N SER A 36 1.34 6.96 -26.60
CA SER A 36 0.99 7.92 -25.56
C SER A 36 -0.52 7.94 -25.30
N GLN A 37 -0.93 8.16 -24.06
CA GLN A 37 -2.34 8.09 -23.68
C GLN A 37 -3.21 9.09 -24.46
N GLY A 38 -4.25 8.58 -25.14
CA GLY A 38 -5.11 9.37 -26.02
C GLY A 38 -4.67 9.46 -27.49
N HIS A 39 -3.45 9.01 -27.81
CA HIS A 39 -2.93 8.89 -29.17
C HIS A 39 -2.50 7.45 -29.43
N LEU A 40 -3.48 6.61 -29.77
CA LEU A 40 -3.21 5.24 -30.21
C LEU A 40 -2.49 5.29 -31.56
N GLN A 41 -1.22 4.92 -31.55
CA GLN A 41 -0.46 4.73 -32.77
C GLN A 41 -0.60 3.28 -33.22
N ILE A 42 -0.58 3.06 -34.53
CA ILE A 42 -0.47 1.69 -35.05
C ILE A 42 0.90 1.18 -34.64
N PHE A 43 0.93 0.09 -33.88
CA PHE A 43 2.18 -0.52 -33.43
C PHE A 43 3.01 -0.95 -34.62
N ASP A 44 4.20 -0.36 -34.76
CA ASP A 44 5.17 -0.71 -35.79
C ASP A 44 6.47 -1.16 -35.14
N MET A 45 6.70 -2.47 -35.25
CA MET A 45 7.87 -3.12 -34.68
C MET A 45 9.19 -2.60 -35.28
N PHE A 46 9.18 -2.13 -36.53
CA PHE A 46 10.37 -1.59 -37.20
C PHE A 46 10.72 -0.18 -36.71
N VAL A 47 9.79 0.54 -36.09
CA VAL A 47 10.09 1.80 -35.41
C VAL A 47 10.88 1.52 -34.12
N VAL A 48 10.52 0.47 -33.39
CA VAL A 48 11.25 0.04 -32.20
C VAL A 48 12.66 -0.43 -32.56
N GLU A 49 12.83 -1.17 -33.65
CA GLU A 49 14.16 -1.61 -34.13
C GLU A 49 15.11 -0.43 -34.44
N LYS A 50 14.57 0.77 -34.67
CA LYS A 50 15.37 2.00 -34.90
C LYS A 50 15.79 2.69 -33.60
N TRP A 51 15.35 2.24 -32.44
CA TRP A 51 15.76 2.85 -31.17
C TRP A 51 17.24 2.59 -30.92
N PRO A 52 18.03 3.60 -30.50
CA PRO A 52 19.49 3.45 -30.37
C PRO A 52 19.93 2.25 -29.52
N ILE A 53 19.27 2.02 -28.39
CA ILE A 53 19.58 0.88 -27.50
C ILE A 53 19.22 -0.48 -28.12
N VAL A 54 18.18 -0.52 -28.96
CA VAL A 54 17.76 -1.73 -29.67
C VAL A 54 18.70 -2.00 -30.85
N GLN A 55 19.15 -0.97 -31.56
CA GLN A 55 20.18 -1.10 -32.59
C GLN A 55 21.51 -1.59 -32.00
N ALA A 56 21.87 -1.11 -30.81
CA ALA A 56 23.06 -1.56 -30.10
C ALA A 56 23.02 -3.05 -29.72
N PHE A 57 21.82 -3.64 -29.59
CA PHE A 57 21.68 -5.08 -29.36
C PHE A 57 22.27 -5.93 -30.50
N ALA A 58 22.26 -5.42 -31.72
CA ALA A 58 22.78 -6.14 -32.88
C ALA A 58 24.31 -6.01 -33.05
N LEU A 59 25.00 -5.25 -32.19
CA LEU A 59 26.45 -5.10 -32.26
C LEU A 59 27.15 -6.42 -31.94
N GLU A 60 28.01 -6.87 -32.86
CA GLU A 60 28.80 -8.10 -32.67
C GLU A 60 29.74 -7.96 -31.46
N GLY A 61 29.76 -8.98 -30.60
CA GLY A 61 30.70 -9.11 -29.47
C GLY A 61 30.21 -8.53 -28.14
N ILE A 62 29.47 -7.42 -28.15
CA ILE A 62 28.93 -6.77 -26.93
C ILE A 62 27.40 -6.92 -26.85
N GLY A 63 26.73 -6.96 -28.00
CA GLY A 63 25.28 -7.12 -28.13
C GLY A 63 24.81 -8.57 -27.97
N GLY A 64 23.52 -8.79 -28.22
CA GLY A 64 22.88 -10.10 -28.14
C GLY A 64 22.90 -10.89 -29.46
N ASP A 65 23.66 -10.42 -30.45
CA ASP A 65 23.85 -10.94 -31.80
C ASP A 65 22.55 -11.07 -32.63
N GLY A 66 22.42 -10.24 -33.68
CA GLY A 66 21.28 -10.21 -34.60
C GLY A 66 20.23 -9.14 -34.26
N PHE A 67 19.24 -8.98 -35.14
CA PHE A 67 18.15 -8.01 -34.94
C PHE A 67 17.28 -8.41 -33.74
N PHE A 68 16.89 -7.42 -32.93
CA PHE A 68 16.16 -7.65 -31.69
C PHE A 68 14.80 -8.29 -31.94
N THR A 69 14.10 -7.81 -32.96
CA THR A 69 12.79 -8.31 -33.40
C THR A 69 12.81 -9.67 -34.07
N MET A 70 13.98 -10.18 -34.47
CA MET A 70 14.12 -11.57 -34.92
C MET A 70 14.25 -12.54 -33.75
N LYS A 71 14.70 -12.05 -32.59
CA LYS A 71 14.96 -12.87 -31.40
C LYS A 71 13.78 -12.85 -30.42
N TYR A 72 13.08 -11.72 -30.30
CA TYR A 72 11.98 -11.51 -29.37
C TYR A 72 10.69 -11.08 -30.08
N GLU A 73 9.55 -11.62 -29.64
CA GLU A 73 8.23 -11.17 -30.08
C GLU A 73 7.83 -9.90 -29.30
N LEU A 74 7.64 -8.78 -30.01
CA LEU A 74 7.29 -7.50 -29.39
C LEU A 74 5.78 -7.28 -29.38
N GLN A 75 5.25 -6.77 -28.26
CA GLN A 75 3.84 -6.46 -28.09
C GLN A 75 3.64 -5.06 -27.51
N ASP A 76 2.69 -4.29 -28.04
CA ASP A 76 2.26 -3.04 -27.40
C ASP A 76 1.46 -3.33 -26.12
N VAL A 77 1.94 -2.83 -24.98
CA VAL A 77 1.26 -2.96 -23.66
C VAL A 77 0.67 -1.63 -23.18
N SER A 78 0.65 -0.59 -24.01
CA SER A 78 0.18 0.75 -23.63
C SER A 78 -1.24 0.75 -23.09
N LEU A 79 -2.17 0.05 -23.76
CA LEU A 79 -3.56 -0.05 -23.33
C LEU A 79 -3.69 -0.71 -21.94
N SER A 80 -2.96 -1.79 -21.71
CA SER A 80 -2.95 -2.50 -20.43
C SER A 80 -2.41 -1.61 -19.31
N LEU A 81 -1.34 -0.86 -19.56
CA LEU A 81 -0.76 0.08 -18.60
C LEU A 81 -1.71 1.25 -18.31
N TRP A 82 -2.40 1.80 -19.32
CA TRP A 82 -3.38 2.87 -19.10
C TRP A 82 -4.57 2.40 -18.26
N ASN A 83 -5.02 1.16 -18.45
CA ASN A 83 -6.06 0.59 -17.59
C ASN A 83 -5.60 0.56 -16.13
N VAL A 84 -4.35 0.18 -15.86
CA VAL A 84 -3.76 0.22 -14.51
C VAL A 84 -3.67 1.66 -13.98
N TYR A 85 -3.10 2.59 -14.73
CA TYR A 85 -2.95 3.99 -14.31
C TYR A 85 -4.26 4.76 -14.15
N SER A 86 -5.35 4.26 -14.76
CA SER A 86 -6.66 4.89 -14.64
C SER A 86 -7.36 4.59 -13.32
N LYS A 87 -6.96 3.52 -12.61
CA LYS A 87 -7.58 3.07 -11.36
C LYS A 87 -7.29 4.05 -10.23
N MET A 88 -8.29 4.24 -9.36
CA MET A 88 -8.08 5.00 -8.13
C MET A 88 -7.42 4.09 -7.08
N ASP A 89 -6.26 4.49 -6.61
CA ASP A 89 -5.57 3.93 -5.45
C ASP A 89 -5.56 4.97 -4.30
N PRO A 90 -5.07 4.63 -3.11
CA PRO A 90 -5.07 5.55 -1.98
C PRO A 90 -4.31 6.86 -2.24
N MET A 91 -3.22 6.81 -3.01
CA MET A 91 -2.43 8.00 -3.35
C MET A 91 -3.16 8.91 -4.34
N SER A 92 -3.79 8.30 -5.36
CA SER A 92 -4.60 8.99 -6.35
C SER A 92 -5.84 9.60 -5.70
N LEU A 93 -6.46 8.92 -4.74
CA LEU A 93 -7.56 9.47 -3.95
C LEU A 93 -7.09 10.63 -3.07
N GLU A 94 -5.91 10.53 -2.44
CA GLU A 94 -5.34 11.64 -1.66
C GLU A 94 -5.08 12.88 -2.54
N SER A 95 -4.52 12.68 -3.75
CA SER A 95 -4.35 13.76 -4.74
C SER A 95 -5.69 14.37 -5.17
N LEU A 96 -6.69 13.53 -5.49
CA LEU A 96 -8.05 13.99 -5.82
C LEU A 96 -8.66 14.83 -4.69
N LEU A 97 -8.49 14.42 -3.44
CA LEU A 97 -9.06 15.13 -2.27
C LEU A 97 -8.31 16.43 -1.97
N SER A 98 -6.98 16.43 -2.07
CA SER A 98 -6.14 17.58 -1.68
C SER A 98 -6.02 18.66 -2.74
N GLU A 99 -6.12 18.30 -4.03
CA GLU A 99 -5.93 19.21 -5.16
C GLU A 99 -7.25 19.43 -5.91
N ASP A 100 -7.76 18.39 -6.59
CA ASP A 100 -8.89 18.50 -7.51
C ASP A 100 -10.20 18.90 -6.82
N LEU A 101 -10.51 18.28 -5.68
CA LEU A 101 -11.72 18.59 -4.93
C LEU A 101 -11.68 20.01 -4.37
N VAL A 102 -10.52 20.48 -3.92
CA VAL A 102 -10.34 21.86 -3.42
C VAL A 102 -10.55 22.86 -4.55
N ALA A 103 -9.95 22.62 -5.73
CA ALA A 103 -10.15 23.47 -6.90
C ALA A 103 -11.61 23.46 -7.37
N PHE A 104 -12.27 22.30 -7.34
CA PHE A 104 -13.67 22.14 -7.68
C PHE A 104 -14.60 22.89 -6.71
N GLU A 105 -14.42 22.73 -5.40
CA GLU A 105 -15.18 23.46 -4.37
C GLU A 105 -14.97 24.97 -4.44
N HIS A 106 -13.76 25.41 -4.80
CA HIS A 106 -13.49 26.83 -5.00
C HIS A 106 -14.37 27.43 -6.11
N GLN A 107 -14.62 26.69 -7.19
CA GLN A 107 -15.52 27.18 -8.25
C GLN A 107 -16.95 27.37 -7.75
N TRP A 108 -17.44 26.47 -6.90
CA TRP A 108 -18.76 26.64 -6.26
C TRP A 108 -18.79 27.83 -5.31
N THR A 109 -17.70 28.06 -4.58
CA THR A 109 -17.57 29.24 -3.70
C THR A 109 -17.61 30.54 -4.51
N SER A 110 -16.87 30.60 -5.62
CA SER A 110 -16.88 31.74 -6.55
C SER A 110 -18.25 31.93 -7.20
N PHE A 111 -18.94 30.84 -7.55
CA PHE A 111 -20.31 30.88 -8.04
C PHE A 111 -21.24 31.55 -7.04
N PHE A 112 -21.25 31.12 -5.77
CA PHE A 112 -22.10 31.76 -4.75
C PHE A 112 -21.70 33.22 -4.49
N ALA A 113 -20.41 33.53 -4.44
CA ALA A 113 -19.91 34.91 -4.23
C ALA A 113 -20.34 35.88 -5.34
N ASN A 114 -20.41 35.40 -6.59
CA ASN A 114 -20.92 36.19 -7.70
C ASN A 114 -22.39 36.56 -7.49
N PHE A 115 -23.23 35.60 -7.07
CA PHE A 115 -24.63 35.88 -6.75
C PHE A 115 -24.77 36.83 -5.56
N ASP A 116 -23.94 36.68 -4.52
CA ASP A 116 -23.96 37.53 -3.33
C ASP A 116 -23.61 38.99 -3.64
N THR A 117 -22.74 39.21 -4.63
CA THR A 117 -22.36 40.55 -5.10
C THR A 117 -23.48 41.19 -5.94
N GLU A 118 -24.18 40.38 -6.74
CA GLU A 118 -25.21 40.81 -7.69
C GLU A 118 -26.64 40.85 -7.10
N ILE A 119 -26.81 40.58 -5.79
CA ILE A 119 -28.14 40.55 -5.11
C ILE A 119 -29.04 41.76 -5.48
N PRO A 120 -28.55 43.02 -5.51
CA PRO A 120 -29.40 44.17 -5.85
C PRO A 120 -29.93 44.17 -7.30
N PHE A 121 -29.31 43.40 -8.20
CA PHE A 121 -29.60 43.38 -9.63
C PHE A 121 -29.91 41.96 -10.15
N LEU A 122 -30.28 41.04 -9.26
CA LEU A 122 -30.41 39.62 -9.56
C LEU A 122 -31.42 39.31 -10.68
N LEU A 123 -32.42 40.17 -10.89
CA LEU A 123 -33.36 40.10 -12.03
C LEU A 123 -32.71 40.31 -13.40
N GLU A 124 -31.63 41.08 -13.47
CA GLU A 124 -30.87 41.40 -14.68
C GLU A 124 -29.71 40.42 -14.93
N LEU A 125 -29.53 39.42 -14.06
CA LEU A 125 -28.48 38.43 -14.22
C LEU A 125 -28.80 37.49 -15.40
N SER A 126 -27.83 37.30 -16.30
CA SER A 126 -27.92 36.36 -17.43
C SER A 126 -27.35 34.98 -17.08
N GLU A 127 -27.76 33.95 -17.83
CA GLU A 127 -27.19 32.59 -17.72
C GLU A 127 -25.67 32.59 -17.97
N SER A 128 -25.20 33.47 -18.87
CA SER A 128 -23.78 33.64 -19.21
C SER A 128 -22.98 34.18 -18.03
N GLN A 129 -23.48 35.22 -17.37
CA GLN A 129 -22.87 35.82 -16.19
C GLN A 129 -22.86 34.84 -15.00
N ALA A 130 -23.99 34.17 -14.75
CA ALA A 130 -24.11 33.20 -13.67
C ALA A 130 -23.18 31.99 -13.86
N GLY A 131 -23.02 31.51 -15.09
CA GLY A 131 -22.18 30.35 -15.42
C GLY A 131 -20.70 30.63 -15.61
N GLU A 132 -20.26 31.90 -15.55
CA GLU A 132 -18.89 32.31 -15.87
C GLU A 132 -17.81 31.53 -15.10
N PRO A 133 -17.89 31.34 -13.76
CA PRO A 133 -16.85 30.64 -13.01
C PRO A 133 -16.62 29.21 -13.51
N PHE A 134 -17.72 28.48 -13.78
CA PHE A 134 -17.65 27.10 -14.27
C PHE A 134 -17.17 27.04 -15.72
N ARG A 135 -17.59 28.01 -16.53
CA ARG A 135 -17.22 28.08 -17.95
C ARG A 135 -15.74 28.36 -18.13
N SER A 136 -15.20 29.34 -17.42
CA SER A 136 -13.80 29.71 -17.48
C SER A 136 -12.92 28.58 -16.91
N TYR A 137 -13.30 28.01 -15.76
CA TYR A 137 -12.62 26.84 -15.19
C TYR A 137 -12.52 25.67 -16.17
N PHE A 138 -13.65 25.28 -16.77
CA PHE A 138 -13.68 24.16 -17.71
C PHE A 138 -12.92 24.48 -19.01
N SER A 139 -13.13 25.66 -19.60
CA SER A 139 -12.43 26.08 -20.83
C SER A 139 -10.92 26.07 -20.65
N HIS A 140 -10.42 26.72 -19.59
CA HIS A 140 -8.99 26.81 -19.32
C HIS A 140 -8.37 25.43 -19.07
N GLY A 141 -9.06 24.56 -18.33
CA GLY A 141 -8.61 23.19 -18.13
C GLY A 141 -8.55 22.38 -19.43
N MET A 142 -9.48 22.63 -20.36
CA MET A 142 -9.54 21.94 -21.65
C MET A 142 -8.51 22.44 -22.68
N ILE A 143 -7.98 23.68 -22.57
CA ILE A 143 -6.94 24.22 -23.48
C ILE A 143 -5.73 23.29 -23.58
N SER A 144 -5.36 22.66 -22.48
CA SER A 144 -4.21 21.75 -22.39
C SER A 144 -4.62 20.27 -22.50
N SER A 145 -5.85 19.98 -22.91
CA SER A 145 -6.36 18.62 -23.03
C SER A 145 -6.43 18.21 -24.51
N HIS A 146 -5.89 17.04 -24.84
CA HIS A 146 -6.06 16.40 -26.14
C HIS A 146 -7.33 15.53 -26.19
N ILE A 147 -8.31 15.81 -25.31
CA ILE A 147 -9.55 15.05 -25.22
C ILE A 147 -10.44 15.48 -26.39
N THR A 148 -10.52 14.64 -27.42
CA THR A 148 -11.35 14.85 -28.62
C THR A 148 -12.82 14.49 -28.42
N GLU A 149 -13.15 13.75 -27.35
CA GLU A 149 -14.52 13.32 -27.04
C GLU A 149 -15.26 14.35 -26.19
N ASN A 150 -15.98 15.24 -26.86
CA ASN A 150 -17.00 16.08 -26.24
C ASN A 150 -18.23 15.24 -25.90
N SER A 151 -18.18 14.43 -24.83
CA SER A 151 -19.40 13.76 -24.37
C SER A 151 -20.40 14.82 -23.87
N PRO A 152 -21.64 14.85 -24.40
CA PRO A 152 -22.61 15.91 -24.09
C PRO A 152 -23.01 15.95 -22.60
N ASN A 153 -22.83 14.83 -21.89
CA ASN A 153 -23.19 14.67 -20.47
C ASN A 153 -22.14 15.24 -19.49
N ARG A 154 -21.02 15.76 -19.99
CA ARG A 154 -19.85 16.17 -19.20
C ARG A 154 -19.41 17.60 -19.50
N GLN A 155 -20.38 18.49 -19.57
CA GLN A 155 -20.12 19.92 -19.74
C GLN A 155 -20.80 20.70 -18.62
N PRO A 156 -20.19 21.81 -18.17
CA PRO A 156 -20.87 22.71 -17.26
C PRO A 156 -22.01 23.44 -17.98
N PHE A 157 -23.09 23.71 -17.27
CA PHE A 157 -24.20 24.51 -17.78
C PHE A 157 -24.89 25.28 -16.65
N VAL A 158 -25.59 26.36 -17.02
CA VAL A 158 -26.53 27.10 -16.17
C VAL A 158 -27.76 27.40 -17.02
N LEU A 159 -28.94 26.94 -16.58
CA LEU A 159 -30.21 27.16 -17.27
C LEU A 159 -31.25 27.69 -16.29
N PHE A 160 -31.95 28.77 -16.64
CA PHE A 160 -32.97 29.40 -15.81
C PHE A 160 -34.37 28.92 -16.18
N GLY A 161 -35.20 28.65 -15.17
CA GLY A 161 -36.64 28.40 -15.29
C GLY A 161 -37.01 27.54 -16.51
N ASN A 162 -37.80 28.09 -17.41
CA ASN A 162 -38.36 27.38 -18.56
C ASN A 162 -37.33 27.04 -19.66
N HIS A 163 -36.12 27.58 -19.58
CA HIS A 163 -35.03 27.22 -20.50
C HIS A 163 -34.39 25.87 -20.13
N SER A 164 -34.64 25.36 -18.92
CA SER A 164 -34.22 24.02 -18.48
C SER A 164 -35.08 22.89 -19.07
N THR A 165 -35.38 22.90 -20.37
CA THR A 165 -36.14 21.83 -21.03
C THR A 165 -35.31 20.57 -21.22
N ARG A 166 -35.98 19.44 -21.49
CA ARG A 166 -35.30 18.19 -21.84
C ARG A 166 -34.34 18.34 -23.02
N GLU A 167 -34.70 19.12 -24.03
CA GLU A 167 -33.84 19.34 -25.19
C GLU A 167 -32.57 20.08 -24.79
N ASN A 168 -32.68 21.19 -24.05
CA ASN A 168 -31.54 22.02 -23.67
C ASN A 168 -30.60 21.34 -22.67
N LEU A 169 -31.14 20.55 -21.75
CA LEU A 169 -30.33 19.74 -20.83
C LEU A 169 -29.53 18.64 -21.54
N ASN A 170 -30.05 18.11 -22.66
CA ASN A 170 -29.38 17.07 -23.44
C ASN A 170 -28.54 17.61 -24.60
N ALA A 171 -28.64 18.91 -24.91
CA ALA A 171 -28.04 19.50 -26.11
C ALA A 171 -26.50 19.62 -26.04
N GLY A 172 -25.85 19.28 -24.93
CA GLY A 172 -24.38 19.38 -24.81
C GLY A 172 -23.87 20.79 -25.18
N ASN A 173 -24.64 21.82 -24.83
CA ASN A 173 -24.45 23.17 -25.35
C ASN A 173 -23.60 24.01 -24.41
N PHE A 174 -22.30 23.73 -24.37
CA PHE A 174 -21.29 24.70 -23.91
C PHE A 174 -21.11 25.89 -24.87
N ASN A 175 -21.66 25.82 -26.09
CA ASN A 175 -21.21 26.73 -27.15
C ASN A 175 -21.67 28.20 -27.01
N PHE A 176 -22.81 28.54 -26.41
CA PHE A 176 -23.15 29.95 -26.13
C PHE A 176 -24.21 30.04 -25.01
N PRO A 177 -23.86 30.30 -23.73
CA PRO A 177 -24.88 30.69 -22.77
C PRO A 177 -25.52 32.00 -23.22
N SER A 178 -26.84 32.08 -23.14
CA SER A 178 -27.58 33.22 -23.67
C SER A 178 -27.43 34.44 -22.76
N GLU A 179 -26.85 35.52 -23.29
CA GLU A 179 -26.95 36.84 -22.66
C GLU A 179 -28.40 37.35 -22.61
N GLY A 180 -29.28 36.78 -23.43
CA GLY A 180 -30.70 37.16 -23.51
C GLY A 180 -31.61 36.44 -22.50
N HIS A 181 -31.18 35.32 -21.92
CA HIS A 181 -31.95 34.60 -20.90
C HIS A 181 -31.64 35.17 -19.52
N LEU A 182 -32.43 36.16 -19.13
CA LEU A 182 -32.31 36.85 -17.85
C LEU A 182 -33.26 36.25 -16.81
N VAL A 183 -32.90 36.35 -15.53
CA VAL A 183 -33.79 35.89 -14.45
C VAL A 183 -35.19 36.51 -14.58
N ARG A 184 -35.32 37.79 -14.96
CA ARG A 184 -36.63 38.46 -15.11
C ARG A 184 -37.58 37.90 -16.18
N SER A 185 -37.08 37.17 -17.18
CA SER A 185 -37.84 36.83 -18.40
C SER A 185 -37.94 35.34 -18.71
N THR A 186 -37.23 34.48 -17.97
CA THR A 186 -37.14 33.04 -18.27
C THR A 186 -38.11 32.18 -17.45
N GLY A 187 -39.16 32.77 -16.90
CA GLY A 187 -40.27 32.09 -16.24
C GLY A 187 -41.47 31.85 -17.16
N PRO A 188 -42.51 31.15 -16.65
CA PRO A 188 -43.75 30.93 -17.38
C PRO A 188 -44.38 32.24 -17.84
N ASN A 189 -44.82 32.28 -19.10
CA ASN A 189 -45.45 33.46 -19.72
C ASN A 189 -44.60 34.75 -19.66
N GLY A 190 -43.26 34.62 -19.68
CA GLY A 190 -42.34 35.78 -19.65
C GLY A 190 -42.20 36.42 -18.26
N SER A 191 -42.65 35.73 -17.21
CA SER A 191 -42.35 36.12 -15.82
C SER A 191 -40.90 35.80 -15.44
N PHE A 192 -40.49 36.12 -14.22
CA PHE A 192 -39.16 35.77 -13.75
C PHE A 192 -39.03 34.25 -13.47
N ALA A 193 -37.83 33.71 -13.69
CA ALA A 193 -37.47 32.33 -13.44
C ALA A 193 -37.64 31.98 -11.95
N LYS A 194 -38.21 30.81 -11.64
CA LYS A 194 -38.43 30.35 -10.26
C LYS A 194 -37.26 29.55 -9.69
N HIS A 195 -36.44 29.01 -10.57
CA HIS A 195 -35.29 28.19 -10.23
C HIS A 195 -34.23 28.28 -11.33
N MET A 196 -33.06 27.76 -11.02
CA MET A 196 -32.02 27.45 -12.00
C MET A 196 -31.52 26.03 -11.83
N VAL A 197 -31.12 25.43 -12.93
CA VAL A 197 -30.39 24.16 -12.95
C VAL A 197 -28.95 24.45 -13.34
N VAL A 198 -28.01 23.98 -12.54
CA VAL A 198 -26.59 24.24 -12.71
C VAL A 198 -25.78 22.97 -12.60
N GLN A 199 -24.76 22.82 -13.44
CA GLN A 199 -23.79 21.74 -13.39
C GLN A 199 -22.37 22.30 -13.46
N CYS A 200 -21.52 21.81 -12.55
CA CYS A 200 -20.08 22.00 -12.60
C CYS A 200 -19.40 20.67 -12.91
N VAL A 201 -18.35 20.70 -13.74
CA VAL A 201 -17.59 19.52 -14.17
C VAL A 201 -16.10 19.84 -14.07
N SER A 202 -15.32 18.92 -13.51
CA SER A 202 -13.86 18.98 -13.55
C SER A 202 -13.37 18.68 -14.98
N PRO A 203 -12.55 19.54 -15.59
CA PRO A 203 -12.14 19.39 -16.99
C PRO A 203 -11.23 18.17 -17.22
N LYS A 204 -10.35 17.86 -16.26
CA LYS A 204 -9.37 16.76 -16.34
C LYS A 204 -9.52 15.76 -15.20
N GLY A 205 -10.73 15.58 -14.71
CA GLY A 205 -10.94 14.78 -13.51
C GLY A 205 -12.33 14.17 -13.42
N PRO A 206 -12.54 13.34 -12.40
CA PRO A 206 -13.77 12.59 -12.31
C PRO A 206 -14.97 13.38 -11.80
N LEU A 207 -14.73 14.48 -11.10
CA LEU A 207 -15.74 15.21 -10.34
C LEU A 207 -16.74 15.94 -11.24
N ALA A 208 -18.02 15.72 -10.97
CA ALA A 208 -19.13 16.51 -11.51
C ALA A 208 -20.31 16.48 -10.54
N CYS A 209 -21.02 17.59 -10.42
CA CYS A 209 -22.30 17.59 -9.72
C CYS A 209 -23.22 18.67 -10.25
N SER A 210 -24.52 18.39 -10.14
CA SER A 210 -25.60 19.23 -10.63
C SER A 210 -26.53 19.55 -9.47
N ARG A 211 -27.03 20.78 -9.45
CA ARG A 211 -27.87 21.34 -8.39
C ARG A 211 -29.04 22.09 -9.00
N THR A 212 -30.15 22.14 -8.27
CA THR A 212 -31.28 23.03 -8.57
C THR A 212 -31.40 24.03 -7.44
N TYR A 213 -31.32 25.32 -7.75
CA TYR A 213 -31.45 26.40 -6.76
C TYR A 213 -32.61 27.31 -7.11
N PHE A 214 -33.11 28.08 -6.14
CA PHE A 214 -34.39 28.78 -6.26
C PHE A 214 -34.26 30.30 -6.28
N PHE A 215 -35.13 30.94 -7.04
CA PHE A 215 -35.28 32.38 -7.10
C PHE A 215 -36.60 32.75 -6.42
N GLY A 216 -36.50 33.15 -5.16
CA GLY A 216 -37.59 33.53 -4.27
C GLY A 216 -37.68 32.64 -3.02
N ALA A 217 -38.64 32.94 -2.15
CA ALA A 217 -38.77 32.27 -0.86
C ALA A 217 -39.32 30.83 -1.00
N THR A 218 -38.70 29.87 -0.30
CA THR A 218 -39.15 28.46 -0.24
C THR A 218 -40.19 28.20 0.87
N HIS A 219 -40.34 29.14 1.80
CA HIS A 219 -41.26 29.09 2.93
C HIS A 219 -41.83 30.48 3.21
N VAL A 220 -42.89 30.54 4.03
CA VAL A 220 -43.45 31.80 4.52
C VAL A 220 -43.19 31.90 6.02
N PRO A 221 -42.45 32.90 6.52
CA PRO A 221 -42.23 33.06 7.96
C PRO A 221 -43.54 33.14 8.72
N TYR A 222 -43.63 32.51 9.88
CA TYR A 222 -44.80 32.63 10.75
C TYR A 222 -44.87 34.06 11.33
N LEU A 223 -46.03 34.73 11.17
CA LEU A 223 -46.24 36.13 11.58
C LEU A 223 -47.34 36.32 12.63
N GLY A 224 -47.76 35.25 13.32
CA GLY A 224 -48.76 35.32 14.39
C GLY A 224 -50.22 35.22 13.95
N ASP A 225 -50.51 35.08 12.65
CA ASP A 225 -51.87 34.84 12.11
C ASP A 225 -51.81 33.93 10.87
N GLU A 226 -52.88 33.17 10.60
CA GLU A 226 -52.99 32.24 9.46
C GLU A 226 -53.28 33.00 8.16
N ASN A 227 -52.30 33.77 7.68
CA ASN A 227 -52.41 34.41 6.37
C ASN A 227 -52.30 33.37 5.24
N LYS A 228 -53.24 33.44 4.27
CA LYS A 228 -53.19 32.61 3.06
C LYS A 228 -51.89 32.85 2.28
N LEU A 229 -51.25 31.76 1.85
CA LEU A 229 -50.01 31.79 1.08
C LEU A 229 -50.19 32.59 -0.23
N PRO A 230 -49.22 33.42 -0.65
CA PRO A 230 -49.21 33.98 -1.99
C PRO A 230 -49.06 32.87 -3.04
N LYS A 231 -49.93 32.84 -4.06
CA LYS A 231 -49.91 31.83 -5.15
C LYS A 231 -48.54 31.63 -5.83
N LYS A 232 -47.69 32.66 -5.87
CA LYS A 232 -46.34 32.58 -6.47
C LYS A 232 -45.36 31.77 -5.61
N THR A 233 -45.46 31.90 -4.29
CA THR A 233 -44.66 31.14 -3.31
C THR A 233 -45.02 29.66 -3.34
N GLU A 234 -46.26 29.32 -3.73
CA GLU A 234 -46.70 27.93 -3.91
C GLU A 234 -45.96 27.21 -5.06
N GLN A 235 -45.62 27.90 -6.16
CA GLN A 235 -44.87 27.31 -7.28
C GLN A 235 -43.41 26.99 -6.91
N ILE A 236 -42.74 27.92 -6.22
CA ILE A 236 -41.35 27.73 -5.75
C ILE A 236 -41.31 26.61 -4.71
N ARG A 237 -42.26 26.62 -3.77
CA ARG A 237 -42.42 25.57 -2.77
C ARG A 237 -42.63 24.21 -3.43
N LEU A 238 -43.53 24.10 -4.42
CA LEU A 238 -43.74 22.88 -5.19
C LEU A 238 -42.43 22.36 -5.83
N LEU A 239 -41.69 23.21 -6.54
CA LEU A 239 -40.42 22.83 -7.15
C LEU A 239 -39.37 22.40 -6.11
N SER A 240 -39.30 23.08 -4.97
CA SER A 240 -38.40 22.73 -3.87
C SER A 240 -38.74 21.40 -3.21
N GLN A 241 -40.03 21.04 -3.12
CA GLN A 241 -40.51 19.74 -2.64
C GLN A 241 -40.16 18.62 -3.62
N VAL A 242 -40.37 18.83 -4.93
CA VAL A 242 -39.96 17.86 -5.95
C VAL A 242 -38.45 17.66 -5.91
N TYR A 243 -37.67 18.74 -5.81
CA TYR A 243 -36.22 18.67 -5.72
C TYR A 243 -35.73 17.96 -4.45
N ALA A 244 -36.36 18.20 -3.30
CA ALA A 244 -36.05 17.48 -2.07
C ALA A 244 -36.31 15.97 -2.20
N ALA A 245 -37.39 15.56 -2.85
CA ALA A 245 -37.67 14.16 -3.14
C ALA A 245 -36.64 13.54 -4.10
N VAL A 246 -36.18 14.31 -5.10
CA VAL A 246 -35.11 13.91 -6.03
C VAL A 246 -33.78 13.72 -5.31
N ILE A 247 -33.41 14.59 -4.36
CA ILE A 247 -32.20 14.43 -3.53
C ILE A 247 -32.25 13.12 -2.74
N GLN A 248 -33.36 12.88 -2.03
CA GLN A 248 -33.55 11.65 -1.27
C GLN A 248 -33.43 10.41 -2.16
N ALA A 249 -34.01 10.46 -3.36
CA ALA A 249 -33.97 9.38 -4.33
C ALA A 249 -32.56 9.06 -4.84
N VAL A 250 -31.77 10.08 -5.20
CA VAL A 250 -30.38 9.87 -5.66
C VAL A 250 -29.51 9.32 -4.55
N LEU A 251 -29.60 9.87 -3.32
CA LEU A 251 -28.79 9.39 -2.19
C LEU A 251 -29.17 7.96 -1.79
N ALA A 252 -30.45 7.59 -1.84
CA ALA A 252 -30.90 6.22 -1.66
C ALA A 252 -30.41 5.29 -2.78
N GLY A 253 -30.42 5.77 -4.03
CA GLY A 253 -29.85 5.07 -5.18
C GLY A 253 -28.34 4.81 -5.03
N ILE A 254 -27.57 5.80 -4.58
CA ILE A 254 -26.13 5.66 -4.27
C ILE A 254 -25.92 4.61 -3.18
N ALA A 255 -26.65 4.70 -2.06
CA ALA A 255 -26.52 3.74 -0.96
C ALA A 255 -26.91 2.30 -1.38
N CYS A 256 -27.90 2.16 -2.26
CA CYS A 256 -28.28 0.87 -2.83
C CYS A 256 -27.21 0.34 -3.79
N TYR A 257 -26.67 1.19 -4.67
CA TYR A 257 -25.62 0.82 -5.60
C TYR A 257 -24.36 0.40 -4.85
N ALA A 258 -23.92 1.15 -3.82
CA ALA A 258 -22.76 0.80 -3.01
C ALA A 258 -22.86 -0.58 -2.35
N LYS A 259 -24.08 -1.01 -1.97
CA LYS A 259 -24.34 -2.31 -1.34
C LYS A 259 -24.50 -3.47 -2.33
N THR A 260 -24.97 -3.19 -3.54
CA THR A 260 -25.41 -4.23 -4.48
C THR A 260 -24.64 -4.27 -5.79
N SER A 261 -23.85 -3.24 -6.07
CA SER A 261 -23.15 -2.96 -7.34
C SER A 261 -24.07 -3.06 -8.57
N SER A 262 -25.40 -2.89 -8.38
CA SER A 262 -26.41 -3.10 -9.42
C SER A 262 -27.12 -1.79 -9.77
N LEU A 263 -26.96 -1.34 -11.02
CA LEU A 263 -27.68 -0.17 -11.53
C LEU A 263 -29.19 -0.35 -11.51
N THR A 264 -29.69 -1.54 -11.87
CA THR A 264 -31.13 -1.83 -11.90
C THR A 264 -31.77 -1.71 -10.52
N LYS A 265 -31.16 -2.33 -9.49
CA LYS A 265 -31.65 -2.22 -8.10
C LYS A 265 -31.56 -0.78 -7.58
N ALA A 266 -30.47 -0.08 -7.87
CA ALA A 266 -30.31 1.32 -7.50
C ALA A 266 -31.40 2.21 -8.12
N LYS A 267 -31.74 1.97 -9.38
CA LYS A 267 -32.81 2.66 -10.09
C LYS A 267 -34.18 2.38 -9.47
N GLU A 268 -34.50 1.13 -9.19
CA GLU A 268 -35.76 0.74 -8.53
C GLU A 268 -35.92 1.43 -7.16
N VAL A 269 -34.86 1.40 -6.34
CA VAL A 269 -34.87 2.07 -5.02
C VAL A 269 -35.00 3.58 -5.16
N ALA A 270 -34.31 4.20 -6.13
CA ALA A 270 -34.43 5.63 -6.38
C ALA A 270 -35.85 6.03 -6.82
N GLU A 271 -36.47 5.28 -7.75
CA GLU A 271 -37.85 5.52 -8.21
C GLU A 271 -38.91 5.32 -7.12
N GLN A 272 -38.71 4.31 -6.26
CA GLN A 272 -39.56 4.08 -5.10
C GLN A 272 -39.42 5.24 -4.10
N THR A 273 -38.20 5.62 -3.77
CA THR A 273 -37.89 6.71 -2.83
C THR A 273 -38.43 8.05 -3.31
N LEU A 274 -38.30 8.36 -4.62
CA LEU A 274 -38.92 9.54 -5.22
C LEU A 274 -40.44 9.53 -5.00
N GLY A 275 -41.08 8.38 -5.20
CA GLY A 275 -42.52 8.24 -4.96
C GLY A 275 -42.93 8.49 -3.52
N SER A 276 -42.24 7.88 -2.56
CA SER A 276 -42.49 8.06 -1.14
C SER A 276 -42.23 9.51 -0.69
N GLY A 277 -41.18 10.15 -1.24
CA GLY A 277 -40.89 11.56 -1.00
C GLY A 277 -42.03 12.46 -1.48
N LEU A 278 -42.51 12.27 -2.71
CA LEU A 278 -43.67 13.00 -3.23
C LEU A 278 -44.93 12.80 -2.38
N ASP A 279 -45.13 11.60 -1.82
CA ASP A 279 -46.24 11.33 -0.91
C ASP A 279 -46.11 12.11 0.40
N SER A 280 -44.91 12.16 0.97
CA SER A 280 -44.63 12.88 2.23
C SER A 280 -44.78 14.40 2.11
N PHE A 281 -44.62 14.95 0.90
CA PHE A 281 -44.81 16.37 0.61
C PHE A 281 -46.24 16.71 0.13
N GLU A 282 -47.19 15.76 0.25
CA GLU A 282 -48.59 15.92 -0.16
C GLU A 282 -48.79 16.15 -1.67
N LEU A 283 -47.86 15.66 -2.51
CA LEU A 283 -47.89 15.80 -3.97
C LEU A 283 -48.49 14.58 -4.69
N MET A 284 -49.31 13.78 -3.99
CA MET A 284 -49.92 12.52 -4.48
C MET A 284 -50.57 12.67 -5.86
N GLN A 285 -51.30 13.76 -6.05
CA GLN A 285 -52.06 14.06 -7.27
C GLN A 285 -51.19 14.27 -8.51
N PHE A 286 -49.91 14.59 -8.34
CA PHE A 286 -48.97 14.86 -9.44
C PHE A 286 -47.94 13.75 -9.65
N LYS A 287 -47.94 12.74 -8.77
CA LYS A 287 -46.98 11.64 -8.74
C LYS A 287 -46.84 10.91 -10.07
N ALA A 288 -47.95 10.58 -10.73
CA ALA A 288 -47.93 9.87 -12.01
C ALA A 288 -47.30 10.72 -13.13
N ALA A 289 -47.61 12.01 -13.17
CA ALA A 289 -47.10 12.94 -14.17
C ALA A 289 -45.61 13.25 -14.00
N LEU A 290 -45.13 13.32 -12.75
CA LEU A 290 -43.71 13.55 -12.45
C LEU A 290 -42.88 12.29 -12.70
N ARG A 291 -43.39 11.11 -12.33
CA ARG A 291 -42.69 9.83 -12.55
C ARG A 291 -42.50 9.49 -14.02
N SER A 292 -43.47 9.79 -14.89
CA SER A 292 -43.33 9.51 -16.32
C SER A 292 -42.27 10.36 -17.02
N LYS A 293 -41.84 11.46 -16.39
CA LYS A 293 -40.82 12.39 -16.89
C LYS A 293 -39.49 12.29 -16.16
N MET A 294 -39.31 11.30 -15.29
CA MET A 294 -38.08 11.12 -14.54
C MET A 294 -37.06 10.28 -15.30
N ALA A 295 -35.78 10.55 -15.11
CA ALA A 295 -34.69 9.70 -15.55
C ALA A 295 -33.63 9.58 -14.44
N PHE A 296 -33.17 8.36 -14.20
CA PHE A 296 -32.09 8.06 -13.25
C PHE A 296 -30.99 7.29 -13.96
N HIS A 297 -29.74 7.69 -13.74
CA HIS A 297 -28.56 7.00 -14.25
C HIS A 297 -27.37 7.13 -13.30
N ILE A 298 -26.44 6.18 -13.40
CA ILE A 298 -25.14 6.22 -12.76
C ILE A 298 -24.10 6.02 -13.86
N HIS A 299 -23.04 6.83 -13.88
CA HIS A 299 -21.93 6.68 -14.82
C HIS A 299 -20.63 6.51 -14.03
N ALA A 300 -19.82 5.52 -14.37
CA ALA A 300 -18.44 5.45 -13.87
C ALA A 300 -17.54 6.35 -14.70
N VAL A 301 -16.53 6.91 -14.04
CA VAL A 301 -15.65 7.91 -14.60
C VAL A 301 -14.21 7.66 -14.18
N ASN A 302 -13.32 7.57 -15.17
CA ASN A 302 -11.89 7.48 -14.90
C ASN A 302 -11.29 8.83 -14.47
N ASN A 303 -10.03 8.80 -14.01
CA ASN A 303 -9.30 9.99 -13.54
C ASN A 303 -9.05 11.06 -14.62
N GLN A 304 -9.46 10.84 -15.88
CA GLN A 304 -9.30 11.78 -16.99
C GLN A 304 -10.62 12.43 -17.41
N GLY A 305 -11.72 12.15 -16.71
CA GLY A 305 -13.01 12.70 -17.07
C GLY A 305 -13.67 11.98 -18.25
N ARG A 306 -13.33 10.71 -18.54
CA ARG A 306 -14.07 9.86 -19.50
C ARG A 306 -15.07 8.94 -18.82
N ILE A 307 -16.22 8.75 -19.47
CA ILE A 307 -17.25 7.81 -19.00
C ILE A 307 -16.83 6.38 -19.35
N VAL A 308 -16.88 5.49 -18.37
CA VAL A 308 -16.58 4.07 -18.53
C VAL A 308 -17.84 3.25 -18.24
N PRO A 309 -18.10 2.14 -18.97
CA PRO A 309 -19.20 1.25 -18.67
C PRO A 309 -19.15 0.71 -17.22
N LEU A 310 -20.30 0.66 -16.55
CA LEU A 310 -20.41 0.22 -15.15
C LEU A 310 -20.21 -1.30 -14.95
N ASP A 311 -20.33 -2.07 -16.01
CA ASP A 311 -20.13 -3.52 -16.05
C ASP A 311 -18.65 -3.91 -16.21
N SER A 312 -17.76 -2.94 -16.44
CA SER A 312 -16.32 -3.15 -16.40
C SER A 312 -15.87 -3.52 -14.98
N GLU A 313 -15.01 -4.54 -14.85
CA GLU A 313 -14.39 -4.91 -13.56
C GLU A 313 -13.65 -3.74 -12.91
N ASP A 314 -13.08 -2.84 -13.72
CA ASP A 314 -12.33 -1.68 -13.24
C ASP A 314 -13.24 -0.57 -12.70
N SER A 315 -14.54 -0.61 -13.02
CA SER A 315 -15.51 0.38 -12.58
C SER A 315 -15.58 0.52 -11.06
N LEU A 316 -15.25 -0.55 -10.31
CA LEU A 316 -15.22 -0.54 -8.84
C LEU A 316 -14.34 0.60 -8.30
N TYR A 317 -13.19 0.82 -8.92
CA TYR A 317 -12.18 1.79 -8.51
C TYR A 317 -12.35 3.17 -9.15
N PHE A 318 -13.41 3.38 -9.94
CA PHE A 318 -13.68 4.67 -10.55
C PHE A 318 -14.68 5.48 -9.73
N VAL A 319 -14.55 6.80 -9.75
CA VAL A 319 -15.59 7.68 -9.21
C VAL A 319 -16.82 7.53 -10.10
N LYS A 320 -17.99 7.55 -9.48
CA LYS A 320 -19.27 7.46 -10.19
C LYS A 320 -20.07 8.73 -9.98
N THR A 321 -20.83 9.13 -10.99
CA THR A 321 -21.80 10.22 -10.88
C THR A 321 -23.20 9.62 -10.94
N ALA A 322 -23.96 9.69 -9.85
CA ALA A 322 -25.38 9.36 -9.84
C ALA A 322 -26.19 10.63 -10.10
N CYS A 323 -27.17 10.56 -10.99
CA CYS A 323 -27.99 11.70 -11.39
C CYS A 323 -29.47 11.30 -11.50
N MET A 324 -30.35 12.18 -11.06
CA MET A 324 -31.77 12.12 -11.35
C MET A 324 -32.26 13.46 -11.89
N THR A 325 -33.04 13.39 -12.96
CA THR A 325 -33.70 14.53 -13.59
C THR A 325 -35.20 14.28 -13.67
N VAL A 326 -36.01 15.28 -13.33
CA VAL A 326 -37.44 15.29 -13.64
C VAL A 326 -37.68 16.38 -14.68
N TYR A 327 -37.93 15.95 -15.91
CA TYR A 327 -38.02 16.83 -17.07
C TYR A 327 -39.35 17.57 -17.14
N ASP A 328 -39.32 18.79 -17.67
CA ASP A 328 -40.47 19.55 -18.18
C ASP A 328 -41.69 19.53 -17.25
N ILE A 329 -41.49 19.91 -15.98
CA ILE A 329 -42.52 19.92 -14.95
C ILE A 329 -43.63 20.90 -15.35
N PRO A 330 -44.89 20.44 -15.50
CA PRO A 330 -46.00 21.32 -15.86
C PRO A 330 -46.34 22.30 -14.71
N ASP A 331 -47.00 23.41 -15.02
CA ASP A 331 -47.55 24.31 -14.00
C ASP A 331 -48.80 23.70 -13.34
N LEU A 332 -48.56 22.93 -12.28
CA LEU A 332 -49.56 22.09 -11.61
C LEU A 332 -50.58 22.87 -10.77
N LEU A 333 -50.39 24.18 -10.56
CA LEU A 333 -51.24 25.03 -9.72
C LEU A 333 -52.26 25.87 -10.52
N GLY A 334 -52.56 25.45 -11.75
CA GLY A 334 -53.63 26.01 -12.58
C GLY A 334 -53.17 27.00 -13.65
N GLY A 335 -51.87 27.11 -13.93
CA GLY A 335 -51.35 27.87 -15.08
C GLY A 335 -51.28 27.04 -16.36
N ARG A 336 -51.24 27.74 -17.52
CA ARG A 336 -50.85 27.12 -18.80
C ARG A 336 -49.34 27.31 -18.98
N GLY A 337 -48.58 26.23 -18.98
CA GLY A 337 -47.13 26.28 -19.24
C GLY A 337 -46.32 25.15 -18.60
N CYS A 338 -45.03 25.15 -18.91
CA CYS A 338 -43.98 24.37 -18.23
C CYS A 338 -43.30 25.29 -17.20
N LEU A 339 -42.85 24.75 -16.07
CA LEU A 339 -42.04 25.44 -15.06
C LEU A 339 -40.53 25.29 -15.29
N GLY A 340 -40.11 24.29 -16.09
CA GLY A 340 -38.73 23.85 -16.26
C GLY A 340 -38.49 22.41 -15.74
N SER A 341 -37.24 22.01 -15.58
CA SER A 341 -36.85 20.70 -15.06
C SER A 341 -36.06 20.85 -13.76
N VAL A 342 -36.04 19.82 -12.92
CA VAL A 342 -35.13 19.76 -11.76
C VAL A 342 -34.09 18.66 -11.95
N VAL A 343 -32.85 18.95 -11.57
CA VAL A 343 -31.72 18.02 -11.67
C VAL A 343 -30.94 18.00 -10.37
N PHE A 344 -30.57 16.80 -9.94
CA PHE A 344 -29.61 16.59 -8.85
C PHE A 344 -28.62 15.49 -9.24
N SER A 345 -27.33 15.73 -9.00
CA SER A 345 -26.32 14.68 -9.14
C SER A 345 -25.20 14.81 -8.12
N GLU A 346 -24.58 13.69 -7.77
CA GLU A 346 -23.46 13.61 -6.84
C GLU A 346 -22.35 12.71 -7.41
N SER A 347 -21.10 13.12 -7.22
CA SER A 347 -19.93 12.26 -7.43
C SER A 347 -19.63 11.48 -6.17
N PHE A 348 -19.50 10.17 -6.28
CA PHE A 348 -19.24 9.27 -5.16
C PHE A 348 -18.25 8.17 -5.52
N LEU A 349 -17.58 7.63 -4.50
CA LEU A 349 -16.67 6.49 -4.64
C LEU A 349 -17.17 5.35 -3.76
N THR A 350 -17.05 4.13 -4.26
CA THR A 350 -17.44 2.90 -3.57
C THR A 350 -16.20 2.12 -3.18
N SER A 351 -16.29 1.39 -2.10
CA SER A 351 -15.24 0.48 -1.65
C SER A 351 -15.85 -0.83 -1.19
N GLN A 352 -15.18 -1.93 -1.52
CA GLN A 352 -15.65 -3.29 -1.29
C GLN A 352 -14.50 -4.15 -0.75
N ILE A 353 -14.72 -4.77 0.41
CA ILE A 353 -13.78 -5.73 1.01
C ILE A 353 -14.50 -7.08 1.09
N LEU A 354 -13.86 -8.13 0.57
CA LEU A 354 -14.33 -9.50 0.78
C LEU A 354 -13.89 -9.96 2.17
N VAL A 355 -14.81 -10.47 2.97
CA VAL A 355 -14.60 -10.86 4.35
C VAL A 355 -14.93 -12.33 4.53
N LYS A 356 -14.00 -13.11 5.05
CA LYS A 356 -14.19 -14.52 5.37
C LYS A 356 -14.68 -14.68 6.81
N GLU A 357 -15.85 -15.30 6.95
CA GLU A 357 -16.47 -15.63 8.22
C GLU A 357 -15.87 -16.89 8.84
N LYS A 358 -16.17 -17.14 10.12
CA LYS A 358 -15.62 -18.29 10.87
C LYS A 358 -16.07 -19.64 10.30
N ASP A 359 -17.22 -19.68 9.65
CA ASP A 359 -17.76 -20.87 8.97
C ASP A 359 -17.17 -21.08 7.57
N GLY A 360 -16.32 -20.17 7.11
CA GLY A 360 -15.69 -20.21 5.79
C GLY A 360 -16.50 -19.51 4.69
N THR A 361 -17.69 -18.99 4.98
CA THR A 361 -18.45 -18.18 4.02
C THR A 361 -17.75 -16.86 3.74
N VAL A 362 -17.89 -16.35 2.52
CA VAL A 362 -17.34 -15.05 2.12
C VAL A 362 -18.49 -14.05 2.00
N THR A 363 -18.46 -13.04 2.85
CA THR A 363 -19.38 -11.91 2.86
C THR A 363 -18.69 -10.69 2.26
N THR A 364 -19.49 -9.69 1.88
CA THR A 364 -18.98 -8.45 1.31
C THR A 364 -19.25 -7.31 2.28
N GLU A 365 -18.19 -6.67 2.77
CA GLU A 365 -18.28 -5.40 3.49
C GLU A 365 -18.18 -4.25 2.47
N THR A 366 -19.09 -3.30 2.55
CA THR A 366 -19.18 -2.19 1.58
C THR A 366 -19.15 -0.86 2.31
N SER A 367 -18.51 0.12 1.68
CA SER A 367 -18.45 1.49 2.14
C SER A 367 -18.52 2.44 0.95
N PHE A 368 -18.99 3.66 1.15
CA PHE A 368 -19.01 4.68 0.10
C PHE A 368 -18.82 6.06 0.69
N ILE A 369 -18.36 6.98 -0.14
CA ILE A 369 -18.25 8.39 0.21
C ILE A 369 -18.77 9.24 -0.93
N VAL A 370 -19.55 10.27 -0.59
CA VAL A 370 -20.03 11.26 -1.56
C VAL A 370 -19.06 12.44 -1.52
N LEU A 371 -18.22 12.55 -2.56
CA LEU A 371 -17.14 13.53 -2.65
C LEU A 371 -17.68 14.96 -2.75
N THR A 372 -18.81 15.14 -3.42
CA THR A 372 -19.43 16.46 -3.65
C THR A 372 -20.45 16.87 -2.57
N ALA A 373 -20.49 16.15 -1.44
CA ALA A 373 -21.46 16.39 -0.36
C ALA A 373 -21.31 17.75 0.33
N ALA A 374 -20.10 18.33 0.33
CA ALA A 374 -19.82 19.63 0.94
C ALA A 374 -20.42 20.80 0.15
N ILE A 375 -20.78 20.59 -1.11
CA ILE A 375 -21.42 21.61 -1.94
C ILE A 375 -22.88 21.71 -1.53
N PRO A 376 -23.37 22.90 -1.12
CA PRO A 376 -24.74 23.09 -0.66
C PRO A 376 -25.76 22.45 -1.60
N ARG A 377 -26.58 21.54 -1.08
CA ARG A 377 -27.63 20.89 -1.87
C ARG A 377 -28.80 21.83 -2.12
N PHE A 378 -29.05 22.75 -1.20
CA PHE A 378 -30.11 23.75 -1.29
C PHE A 378 -29.52 25.16 -1.18
N CYS A 379 -30.05 26.06 -2.00
CA CYS A 379 -29.82 27.49 -1.93
C CYS A 379 -31.01 28.19 -2.58
N SER A 380 -31.37 29.37 -2.08
CA SER A 380 -32.39 30.22 -2.69
C SER A 380 -32.10 31.68 -2.42
N TRP A 381 -32.32 32.58 -3.37
CA TRP A 381 -32.15 34.02 -3.15
C TRP A 381 -33.51 34.72 -3.18
N LEU A 382 -33.75 35.65 -2.26
CA LEU A 382 -34.94 36.50 -2.29
C LEU A 382 -34.83 37.48 -3.48
N VAL A 383 -35.81 37.45 -4.39
CA VAL A 383 -35.72 38.20 -5.67
C VAL A 383 -36.74 39.33 -5.76
N GLU A 384 -37.98 39.11 -5.33
CA GLU A 384 -39.00 40.17 -5.40
C GLU A 384 -38.89 41.12 -4.20
N ASP A 385 -39.05 42.42 -4.49
CA ASP A 385 -39.18 43.50 -3.50
C ASP A 385 -40.15 43.18 -2.36
N ASN A 386 -41.25 42.49 -2.66
CA ASN A 386 -42.26 42.14 -1.65
C ASN A 386 -41.78 41.04 -0.69
N GLU A 387 -40.96 40.10 -1.14
CA GLU A 387 -40.39 39.02 -0.32
C GLU A 387 -39.26 39.55 0.55
N VAL A 388 -38.39 40.40 -0.03
CA VAL A 388 -37.37 41.14 0.72
C VAL A 388 -38.02 42.01 1.78
N LYS A 389 -39.03 42.83 1.39
CA LYS A 389 -39.83 43.63 2.33
C LYS A 389 -40.56 42.78 3.36
N LEU A 390 -40.98 41.55 3.04
CA LEU A 390 -41.62 40.65 4.01
C LEU A 390 -40.61 40.14 5.04
N SER A 391 -39.41 39.75 4.60
CA SER A 391 -38.32 39.36 5.50
C SER A 391 -37.86 40.55 6.36
N GLU A 392 -37.69 41.73 5.77
CA GLU A 392 -37.38 42.97 6.49
C GLU A 392 -38.50 43.39 7.45
N LYS A 393 -39.77 43.32 7.03
CA LYS A 393 -40.93 43.54 7.91
C LYS A 393 -40.97 42.54 9.05
N THR A 394 -40.61 41.29 8.82
CA THR A 394 -40.49 40.27 9.88
C THR A 394 -39.42 40.68 10.87
N GLN A 395 -38.24 41.11 10.39
CA GLN A 395 -37.16 41.62 11.26
C GLN A 395 -37.51 42.93 11.97
N GLN A 396 -38.33 43.80 11.38
CA GLN A 396 -38.80 45.06 11.96
C GLN A 396 -39.94 44.85 12.97
N ALA A 397 -40.91 43.99 12.66
CA ALA A 397 -42.00 43.61 13.57
C ALA A 397 -41.47 42.97 14.85
N VAL A 398 -40.33 42.31 14.75
CA VAL A 398 -39.61 41.67 15.85
C VAL A 398 -38.81 42.66 16.72
N LYS A 399 -38.60 43.91 16.24
CA LYS A 399 -37.97 45.01 17.00
C LYS A 399 -38.98 45.98 17.65
N GLY A 400 -40.29 45.77 17.45
CA GLY A 400 -41.34 46.60 18.06
C GLY A 400 -41.64 46.20 19.50
N ASP A 401 -42.17 47.14 20.29
CA ASP A 401 -42.48 46.96 21.73
C ASP A 401 -43.54 45.87 22.03
N ALA A 402 -44.30 45.43 21.02
CA ALA A 402 -45.32 44.38 21.14
C ALA A 402 -45.14 43.28 20.07
N CYS A 403 -44.10 42.46 20.22
CA CYS A 403 -43.87 41.29 19.36
C CYS A 403 -44.67 40.07 19.84
N PHE A 404 -45.25 39.29 18.92
CA PHE A 404 -45.96 38.03 19.24
C PHE A 404 -45.03 36.95 19.81
N LEU A 405 -43.71 37.07 19.61
CA LEU A 405 -42.70 36.22 20.25
C LEU A 405 -42.38 36.67 21.69
N GLY A 406 -43.01 37.73 22.18
CA GLY A 406 -42.83 38.29 23.52
C GLY A 406 -41.69 39.32 23.60
N THR A 407 -41.15 39.53 24.80
CA THR A 407 -40.10 40.54 25.03
C THR A 407 -38.77 40.09 24.43
N PHE A 408 -38.09 40.99 23.72
CA PHE A 408 -36.73 40.74 23.22
C PHE A 408 -35.77 40.50 24.38
N LEU A 409 -35.00 39.41 24.31
CA LEU A 409 -33.97 39.07 25.29
C LEU A 409 -32.59 39.47 24.76
N THR A 410 -32.15 38.83 23.68
CA THR A 410 -30.82 39.05 23.12
C THR A 410 -30.72 38.62 21.66
N GLY A 411 -29.62 38.96 20.98
CA GLY A 411 -29.35 38.43 19.64
C GLY A 411 -27.92 38.62 19.18
N GLY A 412 -27.50 37.80 18.22
CA GLY A 412 -26.12 37.78 17.74
C GLY A 412 -25.90 36.90 16.53
N GLU A 413 -24.71 37.01 15.96
CA GLU A 413 -24.27 36.30 14.76
C GLU A 413 -23.37 35.11 15.13
N GLY A 414 -23.15 34.20 14.18
CA GLY A 414 -22.31 33.03 14.35
C GLY A 414 -23.00 31.85 15.05
N ALA A 415 -24.33 31.74 14.91
CA ALA A 415 -25.08 30.56 15.32
C ALA A 415 -25.30 29.63 14.11
N TYR A 416 -25.14 28.32 14.31
CA TYR A 416 -25.32 27.33 13.25
C TYR A 416 -26.60 26.55 13.44
N LEU A 417 -27.48 26.57 12.44
CA LEU A 417 -28.74 25.83 12.43
C LEU A 417 -28.54 24.49 11.73
N TYR A 418 -28.85 23.41 12.44
CA TYR A 418 -28.93 22.05 11.94
C TYR A 418 -30.38 21.58 11.97
N SER A 419 -30.75 20.73 11.02
CA SER A 419 -32.04 20.06 11.02
C SER A 419 -31.90 18.56 11.17
N SER A 420 -32.99 17.91 11.57
CA SER A 420 -33.11 16.46 11.56
C SER A 420 -32.97 15.82 10.16
N ASN A 421 -33.04 16.62 9.07
CA ASN A 421 -32.83 16.10 7.72
C ASN A 421 -31.35 15.76 7.51
N PRO A 422 -30.99 14.47 7.31
CA PRO A 422 -29.60 14.03 7.15
C PRO A 422 -28.95 14.59 5.87
N HIS A 423 -29.73 15.18 4.97
CA HIS A 423 -29.27 15.72 3.70
C HIS A 423 -29.06 17.24 3.73
N SER A 424 -29.46 17.91 4.81
CA SER A 424 -29.29 19.35 5.00
C SER A 424 -27.86 19.69 5.46
N TRP A 425 -27.31 20.78 4.93
CA TRP A 425 -26.05 21.33 5.38
C TRP A 425 -26.29 22.31 6.54
N PRO A 426 -25.40 22.44 7.53
CA PRO A 426 -25.54 23.47 8.56
C PRO A 426 -25.49 24.87 7.97
N GLU A 427 -26.38 25.73 8.44
CA GLU A 427 -26.47 27.11 7.98
C GLU A 427 -26.03 28.08 9.08
N GLU A 428 -25.11 28.97 8.74
CA GLU A 428 -24.69 30.05 9.62
C GLU A 428 -25.63 31.24 9.49
N GLY A 429 -26.16 31.72 10.61
CA GLY A 429 -27.06 32.86 10.60
C GLY A 429 -27.06 33.67 11.88
N LYS A 430 -27.95 34.65 11.89
CA LYS A 430 -28.20 35.52 13.03
C LYS A 430 -29.39 34.98 13.82
N VAL A 431 -29.24 34.83 15.13
CA VAL A 431 -30.32 34.39 16.00
C VAL A 431 -30.69 35.49 16.98
N HIS A 432 -32.00 35.68 17.17
CA HIS A 432 -32.59 36.58 18.14
C HIS A 432 -33.54 35.79 19.04
N PHE A 433 -33.36 35.90 20.35
CA PHE A 433 -34.13 35.21 21.37
C PHE A 433 -35.16 36.15 22.02
N PHE A 434 -36.36 35.62 22.24
CA PHE A 434 -37.48 36.31 22.88
C PHE A 434 -38.03 35.47 24.03
N SER A 435 -38.87 36.04 24.90
CA SER A 435 -39.46 35.30 26.02
C SER A 435 -40.33 34.10 25.59
N SER A 436 -40.93 34.16 24.39
CA SER A 436 -41.89 33.17 23.88
C SER A 436 -41.48 32.56 22.54
N GLY A 437 -40.23 32.69 22.10
CA GLY A 437 -39.73 32.07 20.88
C GLY A 437 -38.39 32.62 20.40
N LEU A 438 -37.99 32.27 19.18
CA LEU A 438 -36.78 32.80 18.55
C LEU A 438 -36.99 33.12 17.06
N LEU A 439 -36.14 33.98 16.54
CA LEU A 439 -36.01 34.31 15.12
C LEU A 439 -34.60 33.91 14.66
N PHE A 440 -34.51 33.09 13.62
CA PHE A 440 -33.27 32.82 12.90
C PHE A 440 -33.32 33.53 11.54
N SER A 441 -32.33 34.35 11.24
CA SER A 441 -32.23 35.09 9.98
C SER A 441 -31.04 34.57 9.18
N HIS A 442 -31.33 34.06 7.98
CA HIS A 442 -30.33 33.66 7.01
C HIS A 442 -30.28 34.66 5.85
N ARG A 443 -29.10 34.88 5.29
CA ARG A 443 -28.88 35.84 4.19
C ARG A 443 -29.60 35.48 2.89
N HIS A 444 -29.80 34.19 2.61
CA HIS A 444 -30.29 33.72 1.30
C HIS A 444 -31.81 33.50 1.27
N HIS A 445 -32.36 32.67 2.17
CA HIS A 445 -33.81 32.34 2.21
C HIS A 445 -34.61 33.14 3.24
N GLY A 446 -33.96 34.05 3.98
CA GLY A 446 -34.62 34.99 4.87
C GLY A 446 -34.86 34.46 6.28
N SER A 447 -36.00 34.87 6.86
CA SER A 447 -36.30 34.71 8.28
C SER A 447 -37.05 33.40 8.58
N ILE A 448 -36.69 32.72 9.65
CA ILE A 448 -37.38 31.56 10.23
C ILE A 448 -37.82 31.94 11.64
N VAL A 449 -39.12 31.92 11.87
CA VAL A 449 -39.71 32.25 13.16
C VAL A 449 -40.15 30.97 13.86
N LEU A 450 -39.64 30.75 15.08
CA LEU A 450 -40.01 29.62 15.93
C LEU A 450 -40.72 30.13 17.18
N SER A 451 -42.06 30.15 17.17
CA SER A 451 -42.88 30.42 18.37
C SER A 451 -42.90 29.18 19.28
N LYS A 452 -42.91 29.37 20.60
CA LYS A 452 -43.13 28.29 21.58
C LYS A 452 -44.47 27.57 21.35
N ASP A 453 -45.46 28.22 20.74
CA ASP A 453 -46.74 27.58 20.40
C ASP A 453 -46.58 26.41 19.42
N HIS A 454 -45.56 26.48 18.57
CA HIS A 454 -45.20 25.43 17.60
C HIS A 454 -44.12 24.47 18.11
N MET A 455 -43.67 24.60 19.37
CA MET A 455 -42.68 23.71 19.97
C MET A 455 -43.37 22.61 20.81
N ASN A 456 -42.75 21.44 20.86
CA ASN A 456 -43.12 20.31 21.71
C ASN A 456 -42.20 20.20 22.93
N ALA A 457 -40.92 20.50 22.77
CA ALA A 457 -39.93 20.53 23.84
C ALA A 457 -38.74 21.42 23.44
N ILE A 458 -38.05 21.97 24.45
CA ILE A 458 -36.81 22.72 24.26
C ILE A 458 -35.79 22.15 25.26
N SER A 459 -34.68 21.64 24.75
CA SER A 459 -33.61 21.06 25.55
C SER A 459 -32.27 21.74 25.26
N PHE A 460 -31.40 21.81 26.25
CA PHE A 460 -30.09 22.43 26.13
C PHE A 460 -29.00 21.50 26.63
N TYR A 461 -28.03 21.25 25.77
CA TYR A 461 -26.79 20.56 26.10
C TYR A 461 -25.66 21.60 26.21
N ASP A 462 -25.13 21.78 27.42
CA ASP A 462 -24.13 22.80 27.77
C ASP A 462 -22.72 22.43 27.28
N GLY A 463 -22.39 21.13 27.27
CA GLY A 463 -21.02 20.67 27.09
C GLY A 463 -20.17 20.99 28.32
N ASP A 464 -18.96 21.54 28.11
CA ASP A 464 -17.98 21.88 29.15
C ASP A 464 -17.64 23.39 29.20
N SER A 465 -18.42 24.21 28.50
CA SER A 465 -18.29 25.67 28.37
C SER A 465 -16.99 26.21 27.75
N THR A 466 -15.96 25.39 27.50
CA THR A 466 -14.65 25.85 26.99
C THR A 466 -14.21 25.23 25.66
N SER A 467 -14.54 23.96 25.45
CA SER A 467 -14.05 23.13 24.34
C SER A 467 -15.16 22.42 23.59
N VAL A 468 -16.28 22.14 24.25
CA VAL A 468 -17.42 21.41 23.71
C VAL A 468 -18.50 22.39 23.26
N VAL A 469 -19.00 22.21 22.03
CA VAL A 469 -20.08 23.02 21.45
C VAL A 469 -21.37 22.83 22.24
N ALA A 470 -21.99 23.93 22.65
CA ALA A 470 -23.32 23.89 23.25
C ALA A 470 -24.40 23.75 22.18
N ALA A 471 -25.46 23.01 22.48
CA ALA A 471 -26.53 22.73 21.53
C ALA A 471 -27.91 22.99 22.15
N LEU A 472 -28.67 23.86 21.51
CA LEU A 472 -30.08 24.10 21.79
C LEU A 472 -30.94 23.26 20.85
N LEU A 473 -31.66 22.29 21.41
CA LEU A 473 -32.54 21.36 20.69
C LEU A 473 -33.99 21.82 20.80
N ILE A 474 -34.67 21.92 19.66
CA ILE A 474 -36.04 22.39 19.54
C ILE A 474 -36.85 21.32 18.82
N ASP A 475 -37.66 20.59 19.57
CA ASP A 475 -38.63 19.65 18.99
C ASP A 475 -39.88 20.46 18.60
N PHE A 476 -40.36 20.31 17.37
CA PHE A 476 -41.46 21.13 16.84
C PHE A 476 -42.67 20.32 16.39
N LYS A 477 -43.83 20.99 16.34
CA LYS A 477 -45.12 20.45 15.85
C LYS A 477 -45.18 20.51 14.34
N SER A 478 -45.90 19.58 13.70
CA SER A 478 -46.10 19.55 12.24
C SER A 478 -46.70 20.84 11.68
N SER A 479 -47.44 21.62 12.48
CA SER A 479 -47.93 22.96 12.14
C SER A 479 -46.83 23.95 11.71
N LEU A 480 -45.56 23.71 12.07
CA LEU A 480 -44.43 24.55 11.68
C LEU A 480 -43.93 24.27 10.25
N LEU A 481 -44.18 23.07 9.71
CA LEU A 481 -43.64 22.64 8.41
C LEU A 481 -43.95 23.62 7.25
N PRO A 482 -45.16 24.23 7.15
CA PRO A 482 -45.44 25.24 6.12
C PRO A 482 -44.58 26.51 6.23
N HIS A 483 -44.05 26.79 7.42
CA HIS A 483 -43.27 27.98 7.76
C HIS A 483 -41.76 27.73 7.82
N LEU A 484 -41.33 26.50 7.53
CA LEU A 484 -39.93 26.07 7.55
C LEU A 484 -39.48 25.75 6.12
N PRO A 485 -38.25 26.13 5.72
CA PRO A 485 -37.67 25.68 4.46
C PRO A 485 -37.78 24.16 4.28
N VAL A 486 -38.10 23.73 3.07
CA VAL A 486 -38.36 22.31 2.74
C VAL A 486 -37.15 21.42 3.07
N HIS A 487 -35.93 21.93 2.95
CA HIS A 487 -34.73 21.17 3.26
C HIS A 487 -34.53 20.91 4.76
N PHE A 488 -35.25 21.59 5.64
CA PHE A 488 -35.27 21.31 7.07
C PHE A 488 -36.38 20.36 7.51
N HIS A 489 -37.22 19.90 6.57
CA HIS A 489 -38.23 18.88 6.84
C HIS A 489 -37.52 17.54 7.02
N GLY A 490 -37.67 16.92 8.18
CA GLY A 490 -37.07 15.63 8.50
C GLY A 490 -37.95 14.83 9.45
N SER A 491 -37.77 13.50 9.46
CA SER A 491 -38.60 12.59 10.25
C SER A 491 -38.51 12.81 11.76
N GLY A 492 -37.38 13.38 12.23
CA GLY A 492 -37.15 13.68 13.64
C GLY A 492 -37.90 14.92 14.15
N ASN A 493 -38.45 15.77 13.27
CA ASN A 493 -39.16 17.01 13.61
C ASN A 493 -38.44 17.85 14.70
N PHE A 494 -37.12 17.94 14.62
CA PHE A 494 -36.32 18.77 15.51
C PHE A 494 -35.31 19.62 14.75
N LEU A 495 -34.94 20.75 15.37
CA LEU A 495 -33.86 21.64 14.96
C LEU A 495 -32.81 21.71 16.08
N MET A 496 -31.55 21.83 15.71
CA MET A 496 -30.43 22.02 16.65
C MET A 496 -29.71 23.32 16.31
N ILE A 497 -29.66 24.27 17.24
CA ILE A 497 -28.84 25.48 17.14
C ILE A 497 -27.55 25.23 17.90
N ALA A 498 -26.43 25.16 17.19
CA ALA A 498 -25.11 25.04 17.77
C ALA A 498 -24.55 26.42 18.12
N LEU A 499 -24.14 26.59 19.37
CA LEU A 499 -23.55 27.80 19.93
C LEU A 499 -22.10 27.51 20.28
N PHE A 500 -21.17 28.12 19.56
CA PHE A 500 -19.75 27.86 19.76
C PHE A 500 -19.23 28.48 21.07
N PRO A 501 -18.37 27.76 21.84
CA PRO A 501 -17.78 28.27 23.05
C PRO A 501 -17.10 29.61 22.83
N LYS A 502 -17.19 30.52 23.82
CA LYS A 502 -16.59 31.87 23.80
C LYS A 502 -17.12 32.82 22.72
N SER A 503 -18.09 32.40 21.89
CA SER A 503 -18.76 33.32 20.97
C SER A 503 -19.63 34.33 21.73
N LYS A 504 -19.85 35.51 21.13
CA LYS A 504 -20.71 36.54 21.74
C LYS A 504 -22.13 36.03 21.96
N ILE A 505 -22.66 35.26 21.02
CA ILE A 505 -24.00 34.70 21.13
C ILE A 505 -24.11 33.61 22.21
N TYR A 506 -23.06 32.81 22.40
CA TYR A 506 -23.00 31.86 23.52
C TYR A 506 -23.07 32.61 24.86
N GLN A 507 -22.23 33.62 25.07
CA GLN A 507 -22.24 34.40 26.31
C GLN A 507 -23.58 35.11 26.56
N ALA A 508 -24.17 35.67 25.50
CA ALA A 508 -25.47 36.31 25.55
C ALA A 508 -26.60 35.32 25.89
N PHE A 509 -26.56 34.10 25.36
CA PHE A 509 -27.54 33.06 25.68
C PHE A 509 -27.54 32.71 27.19
N TYR A 510 -26.37 32.51 27.80
CA TYR A 510 -26.32 32.17 29.25
C TYR A 510 -26.75 33.33 30.14
N SER A 511 -26.35 34.55 29.80
CA SER A 511 -26.63 35.73 30.63
C SER A 511 -28.08 36.19 30.53
N GLU A 512 -28.67 36.16 29.33
CA GLU A 512 -29.95 36.83 29.05
C GLU A 512 -31.10 35.88 28.67
N VAL A 513 -30.83 34.62 28.28
CA VAL A 513 -31.86 33.67 27.76
C VAL A 513 -32.08 32.46 28.67
N PHE A 514 -31.00 31.88 29.20
CA PHE A 514 -31.04 30.63 29.94
C PHE A 514 -31.98 30.67 31.16
N SER A 515 -31.81 31.66 32.05
CA SER A 515 -32.64 31.78 33.26
C SER A 515 -34.12 32.10 32.94
N PRO A 516 -34.46 33.07 32.07
CA PRO A 516 -35.85 33.35 31.69
C PRO A 516 -36.58 32.16 31.06
N TRP A 517 -35.90 31.34 30.25
CA TRP A 517 -36.51 30.17 29.64
C TRP A 517 -36.62 28.97 30.58
N GLN A 518 -35.86 28.94 31.69
CA GLN A 518 -35.94 27.90 32.71
C GLN A 518 -37.03 28.17 33.77
N GLN A 519 -37.27 29.43 34.13
CA GLN A 519 -38.08 29.82 35.31
C GLN A 519 -39.57 30.12 35.02
N GLN A 520 -40.13 29.73 33.86
CA GLN A 520 -41.53 30.05 33.53
C GLN A 520 -42.54 29.29 34.42
N ALA A 521 -43.14 29.99 35.38
CA ALA A 521 -44.05 29.46 36.41
C ALA A 521 -45.51 29.24 35.94
N ASN A 522 -45.91 29.72 34.76
CA ASN A 522 -47.29 29.62 34.25
C ASN A 522 -47.31 28.88 32.89
N SER A 523 -47.63 27.58 32.91
CA SER A 523 -48.11 26.73 31.79
C SER A 523 -47.40 26.79 30.42
N GLY A 524 -46.20 27.36 30.31
CA GLY A 524 -45.41 27.43 29.07
C GLY A 524 -44.31 26.37 28.97
N LEU A 525 -43.78 26.18 27.76
CA LEU A 525 -42.60 25.33 27.50
C LEU A 525 -41.34 25.89 28.19
N SER A 526 -40.85 25.15 29.18
CA SER A 526 -39.60 25.44 29.91
C SER A 526 -38.39 24.73 29.29
N LEU A 527 -37.23 25.40 29.29
CA LEU A 527 -35.94 24.84 28.87
C LEU A 527 -35.47 23.73 29.82
N LYS A 528 -35.18 22.54 29.28
CA LYS A 528 -34.61 21.42 30.04
C LYS A 528 -33.12 21.24 29.77
N VAL A 529 -32.29 21.20 30.81
CA VAL A 529 -30.87 20.89 30.66
C VAL A 529 -30.68 19.38 30.59
N ILE A 530 -29.93 18.91 29.60
CA ILE A 530 -29.64 17.49 29.38
C ILE A 530 -28.14 17.23 29.42
N GLN A 531 -27.76 16.01 29.83
CA GLN A 531 -26.40 15.49 29.74
C GLN A 531 -26.19 14.79 28.39
N GLU A 532 -24.95 14.42 28.06
CA GLU A 532 -24.62 13.75 26.80
C GLU A 532 -25.43 12.46 26.56
N ASP A 533 -25.69 11.68 27.62
CA ASP A 533 -26.53 10.48 27.56
C ASP A 533 -27.99 10.75 27.21
N GLY A 534 -28.45 12.00 27.36
CA GLY A 534 -29.80 12.43 26.99
C GLY A 534 -29.98 12.73 25.50
N LEU A 535 -28.89 12.78 24.72
CA LEU A 535 -28.95 13.00 23.27
C LEU A 535 -29.31 11.71 22.52
N SER A 536 -30.23 11.79 21.58
CA SER A 536 -30.52 10.68 20.65
C SER A 536 -29.31 10.37 19.75
N VAL A 537 -29.27 9.19 19.14
CA VAL A 537 -28.18 8.81 18.21
C VAL A 537 -28.02 9.83 17.08
N GLU A 538 -29.13 10.33 16.55
CA GLU A 538 -29.14 11.38 15.50
C GLU A 538 -28.60 12.71 16.03
N GLN A 539 -29.02 13.13 17.23
CA GLN A 539 -28.56 14.37 17.86
C GLN A 539 -27.07 14.31 18.19
N LYS A 540 -26.57 13.17 18.69
CA LYS A 540 -25.13 12.93 18.93
C LYS A 540 -24.33 13.04 17.63
N ARG A 541 -24.85 12.50 16.52
CA ARG A 541 -24.20 12.61 15.20
C ARG A 541 -24.11 14.07 14.75
N LEU A 542 -25.19 14.83 14.84
CA LEU A 542 -25.21 16.25 14.46
C LEU A 542 -24.29 17.09 15.36
N HIS A 543 -24.31 16.84 16.66
CA HIS A 543 -23.43 17.49 17.64
C HIS A 543 -21.95 17.21 17.35
N SER A 544 -21.60 15.94 17.09
CA SER A 544 -20.24 15.56 16.68
C SER A 544 -19.79 16.30 15.41
N ASN A 545 -20.68 16.49 14.43
CA ASN A 545 -20.38 17.26 13.22
C ASN A 545 -20.14 18.75 13.55
N ALA A 546 -20.96 19.33 14.43
CA ALA A 546 -20.77 20.71 14.91
C ALA A 546 -19.45 20.87 15.68
N GLN A 547 -19.06 19.88 16.47
CA GLN A 547 -17.81 19.85 17.21
C GLN A 547 -16.59 19.82 16.27
N LYS A 548 -16.65 19.02 15.19
CA LYS A 548 -15.61 18.99 14.15
C LYS A 548 -15.49 20.34 13.45
N LEU A 549 -16.63 20.96 13.10
CA LEU A 549 -16.67 22.30 12.49
C LEU A 549 -16.06 23.37 13.40
N PHE A 550 -16.43 23.38 14.68
CA PHE A 550 -15.84 24.27 15.68
C PHE A 550 -14.33 24.08 15.82
N SER A 551 -13.88 22.83 15.87
CA SER A 551 -12.45 22.51 15.98
C SER A 551 -11.66 23.06 14.79
N VAL A 552 -12.22 23.01 13.58
CA VAL A 552 -11.63 23.60 12.38
C VAL A 552 -11.57 25.13 12.48
N LEU A 553 -12.69 25.77 12.81
CA LEU A 553 -12.82 27.24 12.83
C LEU A 553 -12.09 27.90 14.03
N GLY A 554 -11.77 27.15 15.08
CA GLY A 554 -11.12 27.65 16.30
C GLY A 554 -9.61 27.93 16.18
N HIS A 555 -8.98 27.67 15.03
CA HIS A 555 -7.55 27.91 14.82
C HIS A 555 -7.29 29.31 14.23
N SER A 556 -6.20 29.96 14.65
CA SER A 556 -5.88 31.33 14.23
C SER A 556 -5.60 31.44 12.72
N PRO A 557 -5.97 32.55 12.06
CA PRO A 557 -5.78 32.75 10.62
C PRO A 557 -4.31 32.81 10.15
N GLY A 558 -3.32 32.62 11.04
CA GLY A 558 -1.89 32.65 10.73
C GLY A 558 -1.23 31.29 10.50
N GLU A 559 -1.87 30.17 10.85
CA GLU A 559 -1.33 28.83 10.63
C GLU A 559 -1.83 28.26 9.30
N LYS A 560 -0.93 28.07 8.32
CA LYS A 560 -1.24 27.36 7.07
C LYS A 560 -1.60 25.92 7.39
N GLN A 561 -2.88 25.63 7.59
CA GLN A 561 -3.37 24.27 7.74
C GLN A 561 -3.31 23.53 6.41
N SER A 562 -2.95 22.25 6.44
CA SER A 562 -3.06 21.41 5.26
C SER A 562 -4.55 21.22 4.89
N PRO A 563 -4.94 21.33 3.60
CA PRO A 563 -6.31 21.09 3.16
C PRO A 563 -6.89 19.74 3.64
N LEU A 564 -6.03 18.72 3.78
CA LEU A 564 -6.35 17.39 4.30
C LEU A 564 -6.89 17.40 5.74
N LYS A 565 -6.53 18.36 6.59
CA LYS A 565 -7.06 18.45 7.97
C LYS A 565 -8.46 19.06 8.04
N LEU A 566 -8.87 19.80 7.01
CA LEU A 566 -10.19 20.46 6.92
C LEU A 566 -11.26 19.51 6.34
N LEU A 567 -10.83 18.53 5.55
CA LEU A 567 -11.71 17.60 4.83
C LEU A 567 -12.57 16.72 5.75
N PRO A 568 -12.10 16.18 6.90
CA PRO A 568 -12.94 15.37 7.80
C PRO A 568 -14.11 16.14 8.44
N ALA A 569 -14.04 17.48 8.50
CA ALA A 569 -15.18 18.30 8.94
C ALA A 569 -16.23 18.48 7.83
N LYS A 570 -15.80 18.50 6.57
CA LYS A 570 -16.68 18.56 5.39
C LYS A 570 -17.24 17.17 4.99
N LEU A 571 -16.49 16.12 5.26
CA LEU A 571 -16.82 14.73 4.94
C LEU A 571 -16.68 13.87 6.20
N PRO A 572 -17.72 13.78 7.04
CA PRO A 572 -17.63 13.18 8.38
C PRO A 572 -17.17 11.72 8.42
N GLU A 573 -17.34 10.97 7.33
CA GLU A 573 -16.99 9.54 7.18
C GLU A 573 -15.69 9.31 6.40
N LEU A 574 -14.94 10.37 6.06
CA LEU A 574 -13.74 10.27 5.22
C LEU A 574 -12.65 9.39 5.84
N ASP A 575 -12.31 9.59 7.11
CA ASP A 575 -11.24 8.82 7.76
C ASP A 575 -11.51 7.32 7.69
N TRP A 576 -12.75 6.93 8.02
CA TRP A 576 -13.22 5.56 7.93
C TRP A 576 -13.14 5.01 6.50
N PHE A 577 -13.64 5.79 5.54
CA PHE A 577 -13.64 5.41 4.14
C PHE A 577 -12.21 5.22 3.61
N LEU A 578 -11.25 6.08 3.97
CA LEU A 578 -9.85 5.95 3.56
C LEU A 578 -9.23 4.64 4.08
N GLN A 579 -9.52 4.25 5.33
CA GLN A 579 -9.04 2.97 5.87
C GLN A 579 -9.64 1.77 5.14
N HIS A 580 -10.94 1.84 4.83
CA HIS A 580 -11.64 0.79 4.09
C HIS A 580 -11.14 0.70 2.63
N PHE A 581 -10.98 1.85 1.98
CA PHE A 581 -10.53 1.95 0.60
C PHE A 581 -9.12 1.41 0.40
N ALA A 582 -8.20 1.71 1.32
CA ALA A 582 -6.82 1.21 1.25
C ALA A 582 -6.71 -0.33 1.19
N ILE A 583 -7.61 -1.05 1.87
CA ILE A 583 -7.63 -2.51 1.83
C ILE A 583 -8.30 -2.99 0.54
N SER A 584 -9.42 -2.36 0.19
CA SER A 584 -10.23 -2.69 -0.99
C SER A 584 -9.47 -2.49 -2.31
N SER A 585 -8.59 -1.49 -2.39
CA SER A 585 -7.87 -1.13 -3.62
C SER A 585 -6.70 -2.06 -3.96
N ILE A 586 -6.17 -2.81 -3.00
CA ILE A 586 -4.94 -3.60 -3.18
C ILE A 586 -5.23 -4.98 -3.79
N SER A 587 -6.29 -5.66 -3.32
CA SER A 587 -6.60 -7.01 -3.79
C SER A 587 -8.05 -7.38 -3.49
N GLN A 588 -8.55 -8.33 -4.27
CA GLN A 588 -9.83 -9.01 -4.06
C GLN A 588 -9.71 -10.27 -3.18
N GLU A 589 -8.53 -10.54 -2.60
CA GLU A 589 -8.38 -11.65 -1.66
C GLU A 589 -9.12 -11.38 -0.33
N PRO A 590 -9.83 -12.38 0.23
CA PRO A 590 -10.67 -12.15 1.40
C PRO A 590 -9.86 -11.96 2.68
N VAL A 591 -10.31 -11.03 3.53
CA VAL A 591 -9.76 -10.78 4.87
C VAL A 591 -10.55 -11.53 5.94
N MET A 592 -9.91 -11.96 7.02
CA MET A 592 -10.63 -12.66 8.09
C MET A 592 -11.51 -11.69 8.89
N ARG A 593 -12.76 -12.05 9.20
CA ARG A 593 -13.68 -11.20 9.99
C ARG A 593 -13.09 -10.76 11.34
N THR A 594 -12.30 -11.63 11.98
CA THR A 594 -11.62 -11.34 13.25
C THR A 594 -10.54 -10.26 13.13
N HIS A 595 -9.99 -10.04 11.93
CA HIS A 595 -8.96 -9.03 11.69
C HIS A 595 -9.53 -7.71 11.19
N LEU A 596 -10.74 -7.72 10.62
CA LEU A 596 -11.35 -6.53 10.01
C LEU A 596 -11.38 -5.29 10.92
N PRO A 597 -11.74 -5.36 12.23
CA PRO A 597 -11.72 -4.17 13.09
C PRO A 597 -10.32 -3.55 13.23
N VAL A 598 -9.29 -4.39 13.34
CA VAL A 598 -7.88 -3.98 13.40
C VAL A 598 -7.45 -3.35 12.08
N LEU A 599 -7.84 -3.99 10.97
CA LEU A 599 -7.58 -3.47 9.64
C LEU A 599 -8.22 -2.10 9.42
N LEU A 600 -9.41 -1.86 9.95
CA LEU A 600 -10.11 -0.57 9.81
C LEU A 600 -9.75 0.43 10.92
N GLN A 601 -8.74 0.14 11.74
CA GLN A 601 -8.27 0.98 12.84
C GLN A 601 -9.38 1.41 13.83
N GLN A 602 -10.35 0.53 14.07
CA GLN A 602 -11.38 0.79 15.07
C GLN A 602 -10.75 0.78 16.46
N ALA A 603 -11.06 1.79 17.29
CA ALA A 603 -10.67 1.80 18.69
C ALA A 603 -11.05 0.47 19.32
N GLU A 604 -10.08 -0.20 19.94
CA GLU A 604 -10.25 -1.57 20.42
C GLU A 604 -11.51 -1.68 21.27
N ILE A 605 -12.49 -2.46 20.79
CA ILE A 605 -13.27 -3.27 21.73
C ILE A 605 -12.21 -4.18 22.30
N SER A 606 -11.67 -3.81 23.46
CA SER A 606 -10.67 -4.57 24.20
C SER A 606 -11.06 -6.04 24.07
N PRO A 607 -10.31 -6.83 23.27
CA PRO A 607 -10.57 -8.24 23.28
C PRO A 607 -10.34 -8.61 24.73
N THR A 608 -11.34 -9.18 25.40
CA THR A 608 -11.12 -9.88 26.66
C THR A 608 -9.96 -10.80 26.37
N TYR A 609 -8.75 -10.41 26.80
CA TYR A 609 -7.54 -11.17 26.64
C TYR A 609 -7.78 -12.43 27.45
N ARG A 610 -8.39 -13.43 26.81
CA ARG A 610 -8.30 -14.80 27.28
C ARG A 610 -6.84 -15.12 27.07
N VAL A 611 -6.12 -15.03 28.16
CA VAL A 611 -4.76 -15.50 28.30
C VAL A 611 -4.79 -17.00 27.96
N GLU A 612 -4.67 -17.34 26.68
CA GLU A 612 -4.44 -18.71 26.22
C GLU A 612 -2.99 -19.05 26.56
N ASN A 613 -2.76 -19.32 27.85
CA ASN A 613 -1.45 -19.48 28.49
C ASN A 613 -0.66 -20.73 28.04
N ASP A 614 -1.18 -21.51 27.08
CA ASP A 614 -0.64 -22.83 26.68
C ASP A 614 -0.09 -22.91 25.24
N LYS A 615 -0.08 -21.82 24.45
CA LYS A 615 0.48 -21.85 23.09
C LYS A 615 2.02 -21.85 23.10
N VAL A 616 2.61 -22.57 22.14
CA VAL A 616 4.05 -22.53 21.88
C VAL A 616 4.38 -21.28 21.05
N ILE A 617 5.29 -20.46 21.57
CA ILE A 617 5.70 -19.21 20.92
C ILE A 617 6.88 -19.50 19.98
N ILE A 618 6.73 -19.08 18.74
CA ILE A 618 7.73 -19.20 17.67
C ILE A 618 8.48 -17.88 17.55
N SER A 619 9.81 -17.93 17.69
CA SER A 619 10.72 -16.84 17.34
C SER A 619 11.48 -17.24 16.07
N ILE A 620 11.27 -16.50 14.99
CA ILE A 620 11.92 -16.76 13.70
C ILE A 620 13.18 -15.90 13.62
N VAL A 621 14.32 -16.53 13.37
CA VAL A 621 15.60 -15.87 13.09
C VAL A 621 16.01 -16.23 11.67
N THR A 622 16.09 -15.23 10.79
CA THR A 622 16.44 -15.42 9.38
C THR A 622 17.61 -14.53 8.96
N GLY A 623 18.14 -14.75 7.77
CA GLY A 623 19.08 -13.86 7.11
C GLY A 623 19.82 -14.54 5.95
N LEU A 624 20.56 -13.73 5.19
CA LEU A 624 21.40 -14.22 4.09
C LEU A 624 22.50 -15.18 4.59
N PRO A 625 23.05 -16.04 3.73
CA PRO A 625 24.16 -16.90 4.12
C PRO A 625 25.34 -16.10 4.70
N GLY A 626 25.84 -16.52 5.87
CA GLY A 626 26.93 -15.85 6.57
C GLY A 626 26.52 -14.65 7.44
N CYS A 627 25.21 -14.43 7.66
CA CYS A 627 24.70 -13.34 8.51
C CYS A 627 24.83 -13.55 10.03
N HIS A 628 25.55 -14.56 10.50
CA HIS A 628 25.66 -14.92 11.92
C HIS A 628 24.35 -15.25 12.67
N ALA A 629 23.26 -15.56 11.94
CA ALA A 629 21.99 -15.99 12.57
C ALA A 629 22.11 -17.27 13.43
N SER A 630 23.03 -18.16 13.07
CA SER A 630 23.28 -19.41 13.82
C SER A 630 23.95 -19.13 15.17
N GLU A 631 24.84 -18.15 15.21
CA GLU A 631 25.56 -17.67 16.38
C GLU A 631 24.61 -16.93 17.32
N LEU A 632 23.74 -16.05 16.77
CA LEU A 632 22.66 -15.44 17.54
C LEU A 632 21.74 -16.49 18.16
N CYS A 633 21.34 -17.50 17.39
CA CYS A 633 20.57 -18.64 17.90
C CYS A 633 21.31 -19.36 19.04
N ALA A 634 22.60 -19.67 18.87
CA ALA A 634 23.38 -20.36 19.88
C ALA A 634 23.50 -19.52 21.16
N PHE A 635 23.67 -18.21 21.03
CA PHE A 635 23.66 -17.26 22.14
C PHE A 635 22.33 -17.27 22.90
N LEU A 636 21.20 -17.15 22.19
CA LEU A 636 19.86 -17.16 22.78
C LEU A 636 19.55 -18.47 23.52
N VAL A 637 19.94 -19.61 22.95
CA VAL A 637 19.79 -20.93 23.59
C VAL A 637 20.68 -21.06 24.83
N THR A 638 21.91 -20.53 24.79
CA THR A 638 22.86 -20.57 25.92
C THR A 638 22.38 -19.72 27.10
N LEU A 639 21.61 -18.66 26.85
CA LEU A 639 20.95 -17.82 27.86
C LEU A 639 19.84 -18.57 28.66
N HIS A 640 19.77 -19.90 28.51
CA HIS A 640 18.82 -20.91 29.03
C HIS A 640 18.29 -20.74 30.45
N LYS A 641 18.97 -19.97 31.32
CA LYS A 641 18.60 -19.84 32.73
C LYS A 641 17.35 -18.98 32.95
N GLU A 642 17.09 -17.99 32.10
CA GLU A 642 16.06 -16.96 32.36
C GLU A 642 14.75 -17.15 31.58
N TYR A 643 14.75 -17.66 30.33
CA TYR A 643 13.60 -17.53 29.40
C TYR A 643 12.79 -18.81 29.06
N GLY A 644 13.10 -19.99 29.61
CA GLY A 644 12.26 -21.19 29.44
C GLY A 644 12.92 -22.37 28.71
N ARG A 645 12.10 -23.33 28.28
CA ARG A 645 12.56 -24.52 27.54
C ARG A 645 12.53 -24.25 26.04
N TRP A 646 13.67 -24.45 25.38
CA TRP A 646 13.87 -24.18 23.96
C TRP A 646 13.77 -25.45 23.12
N MET A 647 13.11 -25.33 21.97
CA MET A 647 13.20 -26.25 20.84
C MET A 647 13.77 -25.46 19.66
N VAL A 648 14.58 -26.10 18.82
CA VAL A 648 15.21 -25.41 17.68
C VAL A 648 14.91 -26.18 16.41
N TYR A 649 14.25 -25.52 15.47
CA TYR A 649 14.16 -25.97 14.08
C TYR A 649 15.29 -25.32 13.29
N ARG A 650 16.13 -26.14 12.67
CA ARG A 650 17.12 -25.70 11.69
C ARG A 650 16.74 -26.27 10.34
N GLN A 651 16.77 -25.43 9.32
CA GLN A 651 16.64 -25.88 7.95
C GLN A 651 17.78 -26.84 7.61
N ILE A 652 17.45 -27.97 6.97
CA ILE A 652 18.44 -28.95 6.52
C ILE A 652 19.01 -28.47 5.18
N MET A 653 20.33 -28.37 5.09
CA MET A 653 21.06 -27.86 3.92
C MET A 653 21.48 -28.98 2.94
N ASP A 654 20.95 -30.18 3.12
CA ASP A 654 21.30 -31.36 2.32
C ASP A 654 20.61 -31.42 0.96
N SER A 655 19.67 -30.51 0.71
CA SER A 655 18.85 -30.44 -0.51
C SER A 655 19.09 -29.13 -1.27
N SER A 656 18.69 -29.12 -2.55
CA SER A 656 18.83 -27.97 -3.44
C SER A 656 17.82 -26.85 -3.20
N GLU A 657 16.77 -27.08 -2.39
CA GLU A 657 15.74 -26.08 -2.09
C GLU A 657 15.98 -25.41 -0.73
N CYS A 658 15.82 -24.08 -0.69
CA CYS A 658 16.03 -23.28 0.51
C CYS A 658 14.91 -23.40 1.56
N PHE A 659 13.72 -23.94 1.28
CA PHE A 659 12.71 -24.18 2.31
C PHE A 659 11.61 -25.12 1.82
N HIS A 660 11.29 -26.14 2.64
CA HIS A 660 10.23 -27.09 2.36
C HIS A 660 9.09 -26.97 3.37
N ALA A 661 7.96 -26.40 2.95
CA ALA A 661 6.78 -26.20 3.81
C ALA A 661 6.28 -27.51 4.44
N ALA A 662 6.24 -28.62 3.67
CA ALA A 662 5.79 -29.92 4.16
C ALA A 662 6.71 -30.49 5.26
N HIS A 663 8.02 -30.27 5.17
CA HIS A 663 8.96 -30.71 6.21
C HIS A 663 8.76 -29.90 7.50
N PHE A 664 8.61 -28.58 7.37
CA PHE A 664 8.34 -27.70 8.50
C PHE A 664 7.01 -28.06 9.20
N GLN A 665 5.93 -28.30 8.44
CA GLN A 665 4.64 -28.71 8.99
C GLN A 665 4.70 -30.06 9.72
N ARG A 666 5.41 -31.06 9.16
CA ARG A 666 5.65 -32.34 9.86
C ARG A 666 6.41 -32.15 11.18
N TYR A 667 7.41 -31.27 11.20
CA TYR A 667 8.15 -30.95 12.41
C TYR A 667 7.25 -30.29 13.48
N LEU A 668 6.37 -29.37 13.10
CA LEU A 668 5.40 -28.78 14.04
C LEU A 668 4.46 -29.83 14.63
N SER A 669 4.02 -30.79 13.82
CA SER A 669 3.18 -31.92 14.26
C SER A 669 3.92 -32.80 15.27
N SER A 670 5.17 -33.18 15.00
CA SER A 670 5.98 -34.01 15.90
C SER A 670 6.31 -33.31 17.23
N VAL A 671 6.51 -31.99 17.19
CA VAL A 671 6.69 -31.16 18.39
C VAL A 671 5.45 -31.22 19.29
N LEU A 672 4.26 -31.09 18.71
CA LEU A 672 3.02 -31.14 19.48
C LEU A 672 2.77 -32.54 20.06
N GLU A 673 3.02 -33.60 19.29
CA GLU A 673 2.93 -34.99 19.77
C GLU A 673 3.91 -35.27 20.92
N ALA A 674 5.16 -34.80 20.81
CA ALA A 674 6.17 -34.95 21.86
C ALA A 674 5.80 -34.19 23.15
N GLN A 675 5.03 -33.11 23.04
CA GLN A 675 4.50 -32.37 24.18
C GLN A 675 3.32 -33.12 24.83
N GLN A 676 2.41 -33.68 24.03
CA GLN A 676 1.23 -34.42 24.51
C GLN A 676 1.59 -35.77 25.16
N ASN A 677 2.62 -36.46 24.67
CA ASN A 677 3.05 -37.76 25.16
C ASN A 677 3.79 -37.72 26.52
N ARG A 678 4.01 -36.54 27.11
CA ARG A 678 4.64 -36.42 28.43
C ARG A 678 3.61 -36.60 29.54
N SER A 679 3.77 -37.69 30.30
CA SER A 679 2.86 -38.10 31.39
C SER A 679 2.59 -37.00 32.43
N ALA A 680 1.35 -36.98 32.94
CA ALA A 680 0.83 -36.11 34.01
C ALA A 680 1.59 -36.16 35.36
N ARG A 681 2.68 -36.93 35.48
CA ARG A 681 3.52 -37.00 36.69
C ARG A 681 4.66 -35.97 36.72
N GLN A 682 5.01 -35.33 35.60
CA GLN A 682 6.04 -34.26 35.55
C GLN A 682 5.46 -32.83 35.47
N SER A 683 4.14 -32.69 35.32
CA SER A 683 3.45 -31.40 35.15
C SER A 683 3.29 -30.57 36.43
N ALA A 684 3.55 -31.14 37.61
CA ALA A 684 3.41 -30.44 38.89
C ALA A 684 4.58 -29.51 39.25
N TYR A 685 5.73 -29.60 38.56
CA TYR A 685 6.96 -28.86 38.92
C TYR A 685 7.52 -27.95 37.82
N ILE A 686 6.92 -27.91 36.61
CA ILE A 686 7.52 -27.22 35.45
C ILE A 686 6.49 -26.27 34.83
N ARG A 687 6.46 -25.04 35.31
CA ARG A 687 5.58 -23.95 34.83
C ARG A 687 6.27 -23.01 33.83
N LYS A 688 7.33 -23.47 33.14
CA LYS A 688 8.07 -22.66 32.15
C LYS A 688 7.46 -22.85 30.75
N LYS A 689 7.05 -21.76 30.11
CA LYS A 689 6.55 -21.74 28.72
C LYS A 689 7.58 -22.38 27.77
N THR A 690 7.09 -23.19 26.84
CA THR A 690 7.92 -23.79 25.78
C THR A 690 8.04 -22.81 24.62
N ARG A 691 9.26 -22.58 24.14
CA ARG A 691 9.56 -21.70 22.99
C ARG A 691 10.19 -22.51 21.86
N LEU A 692 9.79 -22.20 20.63
CA LEU A 692 10.37 -22.77 19.41
C LEU A 692 11.15 -21.67 18.69
N LEU A 693 12.45 -21.89 18.48
CA LEU A 693 13.29 -21.04 17.65
C LEU A 693 13.37 -21.65 16.25
N VAL A 694 13.00 -20.89 15.23
CA VAL A 694 13.07 -21.30 13.82
C VAL A 694 14.21 -20.53 13.16
N VAL A 695 15.29 -21.24 12.80
CA VAL A 695 16.47 -20.64 12.17
C VAL A 695 16.46 -20.97 10.69
N LEU A 696 16.41 -19.93 9.87
CA LEU A 696 16.42 -19.99 8.41
C LEU A 696 17.67 -19.26 7.94
N GLN A 697 18.47 -19.90 7.10
CA GLN A 697 19.65 -19.27 6.50
C GLN A 697 19.60 -19.50 5.00
N GLY A 698 19.68 -18.43 4.22
CA GLY A 698 19.57 -18.52 2.77
C GLY A 698 18.73 -17.43 2.16
N TYR A 699 18.20 -17.74 0.98
CA TYR A 699 17.40 -16.84 0.15
C TYR A 699 15.89 -17.08 0.31
N THR A 700 15.47 -17.64 1.44
CA THR A 700 14.06 -17.94 1.76
C THR A 700 13.35 -16.67 2.22
N ASP A 701 12.14 -16.43 1.73
CA ASP A 701 11.29 -15.37 2.23
C ASP A 701 10.55 -15.81 3.51
N VAL A 702 10.44 -14.91 4.47
CA VAL A 702 9.74 -15.18 5.73
C VAL A 702 8.26 -15.47 5.48
N ILE A 703 7.66 -14.87 4.44
CA ILE A 703 6.26 -15.09 4.12
C ILE A 703 5.95 -16.58 3.91
N ASP A 704 6.84 -17.34 3.28
CA ASP A 704 6.63 -18.77 3.00
C ASP A 704 6.51 -19.59 4.29
N VAL A 705 7.29 -19.23 5.32
CA VAL A 705 7.23 -19.88 6.64
C VAL A 705 5.96 -19.51 7.39
N VAL A 706 5.55 -18.24 7.30
CA VAL A 706 4.29 -17.76 7.88
C VAL A 706 3.10 -18.46 7.22
N GLN A 707 3.09 -18.56 5.89
CA GLN A 707 2.06 -19.25 5.13
C GLN A 707 2.04 -20.75 5.48
N ALA A 708 3.19 -21.42 5.54
CA ALA A 708 3.29 -22.83 5.91
C ALA A 708 2.72 -23.14 7.30
N LEU A 709 2.90 -22.23 8.27
CA LEU A 709 2.25 -22.34 9.58
C LEU A 709 0.72 -22.14 9.48
N GLN A 710 0.28 -21.13 8.72
CA GLN A 710 -1.14 -20.79 8.60
C GLN A 710 -1.96 -21.81 7.82
N THR A 711 -1.36 -22.47 6.83
CA THR A 711 -2.00 -23.49 5.97
C THR A 711 -1.74 -24.92 6.44
N HIS A 712 -1.31 -25.11 7.70
CA HIS A 712 -1.07 -26.42 8.26
C HIS A 712 -2.31 -27.34 8.11
N PRO A 713 -2.17 -28.58 7.60
CA PRO A 713 -3.30 -29.48 7.34
C PRO A 713 -4.14 -29.80 8.59
N ASP A 714 -3.50 -29.92 9.76
CA ASP A 714 -4.17 -30.07 11.06
C ASP A 714 -4.40 -28.71 11.74
N SER A 715 -5.68 -28.35 11.93
CA SER A 715 -6.12 -27.13 12.62
C SER A 715 -5.76 -27.10 14.11
N LYS A 716 -5.63 -28.26 14.77
CA LYS A 716 -5.17 -28.34 16.18
C LYS A 716 -3.70 -27.94 16.30
N VAL A 717 -2.87 -28.38 15.37
CA VAL A 717 -1.47 -27.97 15.30
C VAL A 717 -1.38 -26.47 15.07
N LYS A 718 -2.06 -25.95 14.03
CA LYS A 718 -2.12 -24.50 13.75
C LYS A 718 -2.48 -23.66 14.98
N SER A 719 -3.54 -24.04 15.71
CA SER A 719 -4.01 -23.28 16.88
C SER A 719 -3.10 -23.38 18.11
N SER A 720 -2.18 -24.35 18.15
CA SER A 720 -1.25 -24.56 19.27
C SER A 720 0.02 -23.71 19.18
N PHE A 721 0.31 -23.13 18.01
CA PHE A 721 1.50 -22.31 17.77
C PHE A 721 1.13 -20.85 17.51
N THR A 722 2.00 -19.92 17.91
CA THR A 722 1.87 -18.50 17.57
C THR A 722 3.24 -17.90 17.28
N ILE A 723 3.35 -16.98 16.33
CA ILE A 723 4.61 -16.28 16.04
C ILE A 723 4.68 -15.06 16.95
N GLY A 724 5.72 -14.99 17.77
CA GLY A 724 5.95 -13.86 18.67
C GLY A 724 6.67 -12.72 17.97
N ALA A 725 7.83 -13.01 17.39
CA ALA A 725 8.67 -12.05 16.68
C ALA A 725 9.46 -12.71 15.54
N VAL A 726 9.76 -11.89 14.52
CA VAL A 726 10.65 -12.24 13.42
C VAL A 726 11.85 -11.30 13.47
N THR A 727 13.04 -11.90 13.50
CA THR A 727 14.31 -11.20 13.58
C THR A 727 15.17 -11.57 12.39
N VAL A 728 15.73 -10.56 11.73
CA VAL A 728 16.56 -10.73 10.53
C VAL A 728 17.97 -10.30 10.86
N CYS A 729 18.94 -11.17 10.62
CA CYS A 729 20.35 -10.85 10.77
C CYS A 729 20.89 -10.32 9.46
N VAL A 730 21.50 -9.14 9.52
CA VAL A 730 22.05 -8.41 8.38
C VAL A 730 23.53 -8.20 8.64
N GLU A 731 24.34 -8.72 7.74
CA GLU A 731 25.80 -8.60 7.78
C GLU A 731 26.22 -7.57 6.73
N PRO A 732 26.58 -6.32 7.11
CA PRO A 732 26.86 -5.25 6.17
C PRO A 732 27.85 -5.59 5.05
N LEU A 733 28.87 -6.42 5.33
CA LEU A 733 29.86 -6.84 4.34
C LEU A 733 29.34 -7.90 3.35
N SER A 734 28.18 -8.48 3.61
CA SER A 734 27.64 -9.64 2.89
C SER A 734 26.27 -9.37 2.26
N CYS A 735 25.80 -8.12 2.28
CA CYS A 735 24.53 -7.72 1.67
C CYS A 735 24.66 -7.34 0.19
N TYR A 736 25.87 -6.97 -0.25
CA TYR A 736 26.14 -6.49 -1.61
C TYR A 736 26.94 -7.51 -2.41
N MET A 737 26.55 -7.71 -3.66
CA MET A 737 27.35 -8.24 -4.75
C MET A 737 28.19 -7.11 -5.38
N GLU A 738 28.97 -7.42 -6.42
CA GLU A 738 29.68 -6.38 -7.18
C GLU A 738 28.71 -5.35 -7.80
N HIS A 739 29.21 -4.16 -8.13
CA HIS A 739 28.42 -3.05 -8.68
C HIS A 739 27.25 -2.53 -7.81
N ARG A 740 27.28 -2.77 -6.48
CA ARG A 740 26.23 -2.37 -5.52
C ARG A 740 24.89 -3.07 -5.73
N PHE A 741 24.86 -4.19 -6.45
CA PHE A 741 23.68 -5.06 -6.44
C PHE A 741 23.50 -5.65 -5.05
N LEU A 742 22.29 -5.64 -4.52
CA LEU A 742 22.01 -6.41 -3.32
C LEU A 742 21.91 -7.89 -3.68
N PHE A 743 22.33 -8.73 -2.74
CA PHE A 743 21.98 -10.14 -2.83
C PHE A 743 20.45 -10.30 -2.91
N PRO A 744 19.96 -11.28 -3.69
CA PRO A 744 18.53 -11.54 -3.83
C PRO A 744 17.85 -11.68 -2.47
N LYS A 745 16.58 -11.29 -2.37
CA LYS A 745 15.76 -11.41 -1.15
C LYS A 745 16.28 -10.63 0.08
N CYS A 746 17.38 -9.87 -0.01
CA CYS A 746 17.92 -9.13 1.12
C CYS A 746 16.92 -8.13 1.72
N LEU A 747 16.23 -7.35 0.87
CA LEU A 747 15.23 -6.38 1.32
C LEU A 747 13.88 -7.04 1.60
N ASP A 748 13.51 -8.08 0.85
CA ASP A 748 12.30 -8.86 1.07
C ASP A 748 12.31 -9.50 2.47
N GLN A 749 13.47 -10.03 2.89
CA GLN A 749 13.69 -10.51 4.25
C GLN A 749 13.62 -9.41 5.30
N CYS A 750 13.71 -8.12 4.95
CA CYS A 750 13.63 -6.98 5.89
C CYS A 750 12.27 -6.25 5.84
N SER A 751 11.28 -6.80 5.16
CA SER A 751 10.03 -6.15 4.79
C SER A 751 9.07 -5.84 5.94
N GLN A 752 8.28 -4.77 5.75
CA GLN A 752 7.25 -4.35 6.70
C GLN A 752 6.10 -5.36 6.83
N GLY A 753 5.60 -5.56 8.06
CA GLY A 753 4.49 -6.47 8.37
C GLY A 753 4.94 -7.88 8.74
N LEU A 754 6.11 -8.32 8.25
CA LEU A 754 6.71 -9.61 8.63
C LEU A 754 7.77 -9.42 9.72
N VAL A 755 8.73 -8.52 9.49
CA VAL A 755 9.91 -8.37 10.32
C VAL A 755 9.65 -7.42 11.49
N SER A 756 9.97 -7.87 12.69
CA SER A 756 9.89 -7.05 13.91
C SER A 756 11.23 -6.35 14.18
N ASN A 757 12.33 -7.09 14.02
CA ASN A 757 13.67 -6.64 14.40
C ASN A 757 14.69 -6.93 13.31
N VAL A 758 15.63 -6.01 13.12
CA VAL A 758 16.79 -6.15 12.23
C VAL A 758 18.04 -6.05 13.08
N VAL A 759 18.83 -7.11 13.08
CA VAL A 759 20.07 -7.26 13.86
C VAL A 759 21.26 -7.09 12.93
N PHE A 760 22.07 -6.07 13.15
CA PHE A 760 23.32 -5.87 12.42
C PHE A 760 24.46 -6.62 13.10
N THR A 761 25.16 -7.47 12.35
CA THR A 761 26.13 -8.43 12.92
C THR A 761 27.60 -8.05 12.76
N SER A 762 27.91 -6.97 12.05
CA SER A 762 29.25 -6.39 12.00
C SER A 762 29.23 -4.87 11.93
N HIS A 763 30.42 -4.27 12.10
CA HIS A 763 30.64 -2.82 12.09
C HIS A 763 29.79 -2.10 13.15
N THR A 764 29.39 -2.80 14.22
CA THR A 764 28.51 -2.24 15.25
C THR A 764 29.26 -1.34 16.24
N THR A 765 30.59 -1.48 16.31
CA THR A 765 31.48 -0.67 17.14
C THR A 765 31.71 0.74 16.56
N GLU A 766 31.60 0.89 15.24
CA GLU A 766 31.68 2.17 14.53
C GLU A 766 30.29 2.57 14.00
N GLN A 767 29.45 3.19 14.84
CA GLN A 767 28.10 3.61 14.47
C GLN A 767 28.01 4.53 13.23
N ARG A 768 29.12 5.12 12.79
CA ARG A 768 29.21 5.98 11.60
C ARG A 768 29.80 5.28 10.38
N HIS A 769 29.97 3.97 10.41
CA HIS A 769 30.50 3.25 9.26
C HIS A 769 29.59 3.47 8.03
N PRO A 770 30.10 3.98 6.89
CA PRO A 770 29.27 4.39 5.76
C PRO A 770 28.33 3.29 5.23
N LEU A 771 28.82 2.04 5.15
CA LEU A 771 28.01 0.90 4.69
C LEU A 771 26.85 0.60 5.65
N LEU A 772 27.06 0.73 6.96
CA LEU A 772 26.03 0.47 7.96
C LEU A 772 24.93 1.54 7.88
N VAL A 773 25.31 2.82 7.78
CA VAL A 773 24.36 3.96 7.66
C VAL A 773 23.54 3.85 6.36
N GLN A 774 24.19 3.47 5.26
CA GLN A 774 23.52 3.26 3.98
C GLN A 774 22.49 2.13 4.07
N LEU A 775 22.86 0.97 4.62
CA LEU A 775 21.95 -0.15 4.80
C LEU A 775 20.80 0.16 5.76
N GLN A 776 21.08 0.85 6.87
CA GLN A 776 20.05 1.31 7.80
C GLN A 776 19.02 2.23 7.10
N SER A 777 19.50 3.15 6.27
CA SER A 777 18.63 4.05 5.50
C SER A 777 17.78 3.28 4.50
N LEU A 778 18.38 2.32 3.79
CA LEU A 778 17.70 1.49 2.81
C LEU A 778 16.64 0.58 3.47
N ILE A 779 16.98 -0.07 4.57
CA ILE A 779 16.06 -0.93 5.33
C ILE A 779 14.95 -0.10 5.96
N ARG A 780 15.21 1.13 6.44
CA ARG A 780 14.16 2.03 6.94
C ARG A 780 13.15 2.41 5.85
N ALA A 781 13.58 2.53 4.60
CA ALA A 781 12.68 2.77 3.48
C ALA A 781 11.77 1.56 3.21
N ALA A 782 12.29 0.33 3.37
CA ALA A 782 11.51 -0.90 3.19
C ALA A 782 10.65 -1.29 4.41
N SER A 783 11.08 -0.94 5.62
CA SER A 783 10.39 -1.22 6.87
C SER A 783 10.58 -0.08 7.87
N PRO A 784 9.72 0.94 7.84
CA PRO A 784 9.85 2.13 8.67
C PRO A 784 9.75 1.86 10.17
N THR A 785 9.06 0.79 10.57
CA THR A 785 8.75 0.46 11.97
C THR A 785 9.66 -0.60 12.59
N ALA A 786 10.58 -1.20 11.83
CA ALA A 786 11.48 -2.23 12.36
C ALA A 786 12.45 -1.68 13.41
N ALA A 787 12.65 -2.44 14.49
CA ALA A 787 13.65 -2.11 15.51
C ALA A 787 15.06 -2.51 15.02
N PHE A 788 16.02 -1.60 15.15
CA PHE A 788 17.42 -1.87 14.78
C PHE A 788 18.24 -2.21 16.01
N ILE A 789 18.87 -3.38 15.97
CA ILE A 789 19.66 -3.94 17.06
C ILE A 789 21.09 -4.11 16.55
N LEU A 790 22.07 -3.76 17.38
CA LEU A 790 23.49 -3.89 17.08
C LEU A 790 24.05 -5.08 17.88
N ALA A 791 24.47 -6.15 17.21
CA ALA A 791 24.95 -7.37 17.84
C ALA A 791 26.16 -7.96 17.08
N GLU A 792 27.36 -7.47 17.38
CA GLU A 792 28.60 -7.95 16.74
C GLU A 792 28.74 -9.47 16.85
N ASN A 793 28.98 -10.15 15.72
CA ASN A 793 29.07 -11.61 15.62
C ASN A 793 27.84 -12.36 16.18
N GLY A 794 26.67 -11.72 16.20
CA GLY A 794 25.44 -12.28 16.75
C GLY A 794 25.36 -12.25 18.29
N ILE A 795 26.23 -11.51 18.97
CA ILE A 795 26.23 -11.39 20.44
C ILE A 795 25.46 -10.13 20.85
N VAL A 796 24.33 -10.32 21.53
CA VAL A 796 23.50 -9.22 22.04
C VAL A 796 23.96 -8.82 23.44
N THR A 797 24.16 -7.52 23.66
CA THR A 797 24.71 -7.00 24.94
C THR A 797 23.65 -6.39 25.86
N ARG A 798 22.55 -5.85 25.31
CA ARG A 798 21.48 -5.19 26.08
C ARG A 798 20.30 -6.14 26.29
N ASN A 799 19.80 -6.21 27.53
CA ASN A 799 18.64 -7.06 27.85
C ASN A 799 17.36 -6.60 27.13
N GLU A 800 17.16 -5.30 26.93
CA GLU A 800 16.02 -4.76 26.17
C GLU A 800 15.98 -5.31 24.73
N ASP A 801 17.14 -5.45 24.09
CA ASP A 801 17.25 -5.98 22.73
C ASP A 801 16.91 -7.49 22.68
N ILE A 802 17.25 -8.23 23.75
CA ILE A 802 16.86 -9.64 23.90
C ILE A 802 15.33 -9.75 24.04
N GLU A 803 14.69 -8.86 24.82
CA GLU A 803 13.24 -8.83 24.97
C GLU A 803 12.52 -8.52 23.66
N LEU A 804 13.08 -7.63 22.82
CA LEU A 804 12.55 -7.35 21.48
C LEU A 804 12.64 -8.57 20.56
N ILE A 805 13.77 -9.27 20.54
CA ILE A 805 13.98 -10.50 19.74
C ILE A 805 13.04 -11.63 20.20
N LEU A 806 12.77 -11.70 21.50
CA LEU A 806 11.97 -12.75 22.13
C LEU A 806 10.53 -12.32 22.46
N SER A 807 10.07 -11.20 21.90
CA SER A 807 8.72 -10.70 22.11
C SER A 807 7.65 -11.75 21.78
N GLU A 808 6.58 -11.78 22.58
CA GLU A 808 5.48 -12.73 22.42
C GLU A 808 4.38 -12.22 21.48
N ASN A 809 4.37 -10.93 21.14
CA ASN A 809 3.25 -10.27 20.48
C ASN A 809 3.64 -9.24 19.39
N SER A 810 4.93 -8.96 19.17
CA SER A 810 5.36 -7.96 18.18
C SER A 810 4.81 -8.25 16.78
N PHE A 811 4.84 -9.53 16.35
CA PHE A 811 4.31 -9.97 15.07
C PHE A 811 2.78 -9.85 14.95
N SER A 812 2.06 -9.91 16.07
CA SER A 812 0.60 -9.80 16.13
C SER A 812 0.11 -8.38 16.42
N SER A 813 1.01 -7.39 16.51
CA SER A 813 0.62 -6.01 16.75
C SER A 813 -0.34 -5.52 15.66
N PRO A 814 -1.31 -4.64 16.00
CA PRO A 814 -2.30 -4.12 15.05
C PRO A 814 -1.69 -3.55 13.76
N GLN A 815 -0.60 -2.80 13.90
CA GLN A 815 0.11 -2.19 12.77
C GLN A 815 0.76 -3.24 11.87
N MET A 816 1.45 -4.24 12.44
CA MET A 816 2.07 -5.32 11.67
C MET A 816 1.04 -6.17 10.93
N LEU A 817 -0.07 -6.50 11.60
CA LEU A 817 -1.16 -7.25 10.98
C LEU A 817 -1.74 -6.49 9.80
N ARG A 818 -1.98 -5.19 9.96
CA ARG A 818 -2.48 -4.34 8.87
C ARG A 818 -1.49 -4.29 7.70
N SER A 819 -0.21 -3.98 7.97
CA SER A 819 0.81 -3.97 6.92
C SER A 819 0.90 -5.29 6.16
N ARG A 820 0.75 -6.45 6.83
CA ARG A 820 0.74 -7.74 6.13
C ARG A 820 -0.38 -7.88 5.11
N TYR A 821 -1.60 -7.47 5.44
CA TYR A 821 -2.72 -7.56 4.50
C TYR A 821 -2.55 -6.62 3.30
N LEU A 822 -1.88 -5.48 3.49
CA LEU A 822 -1.61 -4.53 2.40
C LEU A 822 -0.44 -4.99 1.51
N MET A 823 0.62 -5.56 2.09
CA MET A 823 1.82 -5.96 1.34
C MET A 823 1.74 -7.38 0.75
N TYR A 824 1.00 -8.29 1.41
CA TYR A 824 0.93 -9.71 1.08
C TYR A 824 -0.51 -10.20 0.90
N PRO A 825 -1.29 -9.67 -0.06
CA PRO A 825 -2.67 -10.09 -0.25
C PRO A 825 -2.79 -11.60 -0.42
N GLY A 826 -3.76 -12.22 0.26
CA GLY A 826 -3.96 -13.69 0.23
C GLY A 826 -3.03 -14.51 1.15
N TRP A 827 -2.12 -13.87 1.89
CA TRP A 827 -1.15 -14.58 2.76
C TRP A 827 -1.79 -15.54 3.77
N TYR A 828 -2.95 -15.17 4.30
CA TYR A 828 -3.60 -15.96 5.35
C TYR A 828 -4.10 -17.33 4.83
N GLU A 829 -4.33 -17.45 3.52
CA GLU A 829 -4.72 -18.67 2.84
C GLU A 829 -3.55 -19.35 2.10
N GLY A 830 -2.34 -18.80 2.19
CA GLY A 830 -1.17 -19.33 1.49
C GLY A 830 -1.16 -19.10 -0.02
N LYS A 831 -1.85 -18.04 -0.49
CA LYS A 831 -1.95 -17.72 -1.92
C LYS A 831 -0.90 -16.71 -2.40
N PHE A 832 -0.19 -16.06 -1.49
CA PHE A 832 0.82 -15.09 -1.87
C PHE A 832 2.06 -15.83 -2.38
N ASP A 833 2.53 -15.46 -3.56
CA ASP A 833 3.78 -15.97 -4.13
C ASP A 833 4.91 -14.98 -3.84
N ALA A 834 5.93 -15.42 -3.11
CA ALA A 834 7.11 -14.61 -2.81
C ALA A 834 7.91 -14.27 -4.08
N GLY A 835 7.68 -14.96 -5.20
CA GLY A 835 8.40 -14.76 -6.45
C GLY A 835 9.81 -15.35 -6.42
N SER A 836 10.39 -15.56 -7.61
CA SER A 836 11.69 -16.21 -7.77
C SER A 836 12.87 -15.36 -7.28
N VAL A 837 14.00 -16.03 -7.06
CA VAL A 837 15.28 -15.42 -6.68
C VAL A 837 16.01 -15.00 -7.95
N PHE A 838 16.34 -13.71 -8.11
CA PHE A 838 17.11 -13.21 -9.25
C PHE A 838 18.28 -12.33 -8.80
N PRO A 839 19.53 -12.57 -9.30
CA PRO A 839 19.91 -13.71 -10.12
C PRO A 839 19.73 -15.05 -9.39
N LEU A 840 19.47 -16.12 -10.13
CA LEU A 840 19.22 -17.44 -9.54
C LEU A 840 20.46 -17.90 -8.75
N MET A 841 20.27 -18.08 -7.44
CA MET A 841 21.28 -18.61 -6.53
C MET A 841 21.16 -20.14 -6.49
N VAL A 842 21.93 -20.80 -7.37
CA VAL A 842 21.98 -22.26 -7.46
C VAL A 842 22.72 -22.81 -6.24
N GLN A 843 22.12 -23.81 -5.61
CA GLN A 843 22.71 -24.56 -4.50
C GLN A 843 23.10 -25.96 -4.99
N ILE A 844 24.39 -26.28 -4.93
CA ILE A 844 24.92 -27.60 -5.27
C ILE A 844 25.45 -28.24 -4.00
N CYS A 845 24.77 -29.28 -3.53
CA CYS A 845 25.23 -30.11 -2.42
C CYS A 845 26.08 -31.27 -2.96
N VAL A 846 27.32 -31.36 -2.50
CA VAL A 846 28.28 -32.40 -2.90
C VAL A 846 28.65 -33.25 -1.70
N TRP A 847 28.33 -34.54 -1.77
CA TRP A 847 28.65 -35.54 -0.75
C TRP A 847 29.97 -36.23 -1.05
N PHE A 848 30.77 -36.49 0.00
CA PHE A 848 32.06 -37.18 -0.11
C PHE A 848 32.45 -37.88 1.19
N GLY A 849 33.23 -38.97 1.08
CA GLY A 849 33.58 -39.82 2.22
C GLY A 849 34.99 -39.63 2.79
N ARG A 850 35.89 -38.96 2.06
CA ARG A 850 37.33 -38.85 2.44
C ARG A 850 37.67 -37.46 3.01
N PRO A 851 38.66 -37.37 3.92
CA PRO A 851 39.05 -36.10 4.52
C PRO A 851 39.80 -35.20 3.52
N LEU A 852 39.61 -33.87 3.67
CA LEU A 852 40.29 -32.83 2.89
C LEU A 852 41.61 -32.38 3.55
N GLU A 853 42.50 -31.74 2.78
CA GLU A 853 43.68 -31.09 3.35
C GLU A 853 43.37 -29.65 3.76
N LYS A 854 43.41 -29.38 5.08
CA LYS A 854 43.00 -28.08 5.64
C LYS A 854 43.72 -26.88 5.04
N THR A 855 45.03 -26.95 4.88
CA THR A 855 45.85 -25.87 4.31
C THR A 855 45.48 -25.57 2.86
N ARG A 856 45.24 -26.60 2.04
CA ARG A 856 44.81 -26.44 0.64
C ARG A 856 43.41 -25.87 0.54
N PHE A 857 42.48 -26.40 1.34
CA PHE A 857 41.10 -25.94 1.36
C PHE A 857 41.01 -24.45 1.74
N VAL A 858 41.69 -24.03 2.81
CA VAL A 858 41.74 -22.62 3.22
C VAL A 858 42.33 -21.73 2.12
N ALA A 859 43.44 -22.15 1.50
CA ALA A 859 44.05 -21.39 0.41
C ALA A 859 43.12 -21.26 -0.81
N LYS A 860 42.39 -22.33 -1.14
CA LYS A 860 41.43 -22.35 -2.24
C LYS A 860 40.23 -21.45 -1.97
N CYS A 861 39.65 -21.48 -0.76
CA CYS A 861 38.57 -20.57 -0.36
C CYS A 861 38.98 -19.10 -0.52
N LYS A 862 40.16 -18.72 0.01
CA LYS A 862 40.67 -17.34 -0.09
C LYS A 862 40.93 -16.89 -1.53
N ALA A 863 41.27 -17.81 -2.43
CA ALA A 863 41.52 -17.50 -3.83
C ALA A 863 40.24 -17.23 -4.64
N ILE A 864 39.06 -17.64 -4.15
CA ILE A 864 37.79 -17.45 -4.89
C ILE A 864 37.46 -15.96 -5.03
N GLN A 865 37.76 -15.14 -4.02
CA GLN A 865 37.45 -13.71 -4.02
C GLN A 865 38.02 -13.00 -5.26
N SER A 866 39.28 -13.29 -5.63
CA SER A 866 39.93 -12.72 -6.81
C SER A 866 39.40 -13.24 -8.17
N SER A 867 38.53 -14.25 -8.15
CA SER A 867 37.96 -14.87 -9.35
C SER A 867 36.49 -14.53 -9.59
N ILE A 868 35.87 -13.72 -8.71
CA ILE A 868 34.51 -13.24 -8.89
C ILE A 868 34.46 -12.30 -10.10
N LYS A 869 33.42 -12.48 -10.92
CA LYS A 869 33.14 -11.65 -12.09
C LYS A 869 32.04 -10.62 -11.81
N PRO A 870 32.17 -9.38 -12.29
CA PRO A 870 31.18 -8.32 -12.05
C PRO A 870 29.91 -8.42 -12.87
N SER A 871 30.00 -8.86 -14.12
CA SER A 871 28.85 -9.23 -14.97
C SER A 871 29.37 -9.95 -16.23
N PRO A 872 28.68 -10.99 -16.73
CA PRO A 872 27.62 -11.74 -16.07
C PRO A 872 28.16 -12.51 -14.86
N PHE A 873 27.36 -12.66 -13.79
CA PHE A 873 27.77 -13.35 -12.55
C PHE A 873 28.01 -14.88 -12.69
N SER A 874 27.99 -15.40 -13.91
CA SER A 874 27.99 -16.84 -14.20
C SER A 874 29.30 -17.52 -13.76
N GLY A 875 29.15 -18.54 -12.92
CA GLY A 875 30.24 -19.31 -12.33
C GLY A 875 30.75 -18.77 -10.99
N ASN A 876 30.23 -17.64 -10.50
CA ASN A 876 30.65 -17.07 -9.21
C ASN A 876 30.15 -17.92 -8.04
N ILE A 877 31.04 -18.24 -7.10
CA ILE A 877 30.73 -18.91 -5.83
C ILE A 877 30.76 -17.88 -4.70
N TYR A 878 29.61 -17.59 -4.11
CA TYR A 878 29.48 -16.58 -3.04
C TYR A 878 29.58 -17.19 -1.64
N HIS A 879 29.03 -18.39 -1.44
CA HIS A 879 29.06 -19.05 -0.15
C HIS A 879 29.38 -20.54 -0.26
N ILE A 880 30.11 -21.04 0.74
CA ILE A 880 30.38 -22.47 0.92
C ILE A 880 30.03 -22.83 2.37
N LEU A 881 29.12 -23.78 2.54
CA LEU A 881 28.62 -24.23 3.84
C LEU A 881 28.72 -25.74 3.92
N GLY A 882 28.92 -26.33 5.10
CA GLY A 882 28.74 -27.78 5.26
C GLY A 882 29.62 -28.41 6.34
N LYS A 883 29.72 -29.73 6.28
CA LYS A 883 30.44 -30.55 7.25
C LYS A 883 31.57 -31.29 6.58
N VAL A 884 32.79 -31.06 7.04
CA VAL A 884 33.99 -31.69 6.48
C VAL A 884 34.83 -32.34 7.55
N LYS A 885 35.58 -33.37 7.17
CA LYS A 885 36.66 -33.92 7.97
C LYS A 885 37.98 -33.49 7.35
N PHE A 886 38.92 -33.02 8.16
CA PHE A 886 40.26 -32.68 7.69
C PHE A 886 41.26 -33.77 8.05
N SER A 887 42.34 -33.92 7.27
CA SER A 887 43.38 -34.92 7.52
C SER A 887 44.14 -34.71 8.84
N ASP A 888 44.08 -33.51 9.42
CA ASP A 888 44.69 -33.13 10.69
C ASP A 888 43.73 -33.21 11.90
N SER A 889 42.46 -33.61 11.71
CA SER A 889 41.45 -33.70 12.78
C SER A 889 40.55 -34.92 12.65
N GLU A 890 40.36 -35.67 13.74
CA GLU A 890 39.41 -36.79 13.76
C GLU A 890 37.95 -36.34 13.86
N LYS A 891 37.70 -35.15 14.41
CA LYS A 891 36.36 -34.57 14.56
C LYS A 891 35.87 -33.95 13.25
N ALA A 892 34.58 -34.11 12.97
CA ALA A 892 33.91 -33.36 11.91
C ALA A 892 33.87 -31.87 12.27
N MET A 893 34.17 -31.03 11.28
CA MET A 893 34.20 -29.58 11.38
C MET A 893 33.07 -29.02 10.52
N GLU A 894 32.35 -28.05 11.07
CA GLU A 894 31.44 -27.20 10.32
C GLU A 894 32.23 -26.07 9.67
N VAL A 895 31.99 -25.85 8.39
CA VAL A 895 32.67 -24.85 7.58
C VAL A 895 31.64 -23.86 7.06
N CYS A 896 31.95 -22.57 7.21
CA CYS A 896 31.21 -21.49 6.59
C CYS A 896 32.19 -20.51 5.96
N HIS A 897 32.16 -20.38 4.64
CA HIS A 897 32.95 -19.42 3.87
C HIS A 897 32.02 -18.40 3.21
N ASN A 898 32.30 -17.12 3.43
CA ASN A 898 31.74 -16.03 2.67
C ASN A 898 32.82 -15.41 1.80
N THR A 899 32.67 -15.55 0.49
CA THR A 899 33.71 -15.20 -0.47
C THR A 899 33.97 -13.69 -0.53
N LEU A 900 32.93 -12.85 -0.49
CA LEU A 900 33.08 -11.39 -0.65
C LEU A 900 33.69 -10.74 0.59
N ALA A 901 33.27 -11.16 1.78
CA ALA A 901 33.89 -10.76 3.04
C ALA A 901 35.26 -11.42 3.28
N ASN A 902 35.64 -12.40 2.44
CA ASN A 902 36.80 -13.28 2.62
C ASN A 902 36.88 -13.88 4.04
N SER A 903 35.72 -14.19 4.60
CA SER A 903 35.56 -14.68 5.96
C SER A 903 35.36 -16.19 5.94
N LEU A 904 36.24 -16.92 6.62
CA LEU A 904 36.19 -18.38 6.71
C LEU A 904 36.12 -18.80 8.19
N SER A 905 35.00 -19.38 8.58
CA SER A 905 34.78 -19.99 9.88
C SER A 905 34.88 -21.50 9.78
N ILE A 906 35.68 -22.10 10.67
CA ILE A 906 35.86 -23.56 10.78
C ILE A 906 35.74 -23.93 12.26
N VAL A 907 34.62 -24.51 12.66
CA VAL A 907 34.28 -24.78 14.06
C VAL A 907 33.96 -26.28 14.23
N PRO A 908 34.32 -26.94 15.35
CA PRO A 908 33.90 -28.31 15.60
C PRO A 908 32.37 -28.42 15.64
N VAL A 909 31.80 -29.44 14.99
CA VAL A 909 30.35 -29.65 14.99
C VAL A 909 29.85 -29.85 16.42
N LEU A 910 28.89 -29.03 16.86
CA LEU A 910 28.20 -29.18 18.14
C LEU A 910 27.09 -30.24 18.01
N GLU A 911 27.23 -31.39 18.66
CA GLU A 911 26.14 -32.38 18.77
C GLU A 911 25.03 -31.82 19.67
N GLY A 912 23.93 -31.39 19.07
CA GLY A 912 22.71 -31.02 19.80
C GLY A 912 21.96 -32.26 20.31
N PRO A 913 21.05 -32.12 21.28
CA PRO A 913 20.21 -33.22 21.73
C PRO A 913 19.29 -33.66 20.58
N SER A 914 19.55 -34.85 20.05
CA SER A 914 18.68 -35.52 19.07
C SER A 914 17.31 -35.84 19.68
N PRO A 915 16.23 -35.86 18.87
CA PRO A 915 14.95 -36.38 19.32
C PRO A 915 15.11 -37.83 19.83
N PRO A 916 14.30 -38.27 20.79
CA PRO A 916 14.37 -39.64 21.27
C PRO A 916 14.14 -40.60 20.09
N PRO A 917 14.92 -41.68 19.97
CA PRO A 917 14.76 -42.63 18.88
C PRO A 917 13.37 -43.26 18.93
N ASP A 918 12.72 -43.34 17.77
CA ASP A 918 11.48 -44.08 17.58
C ASP A 918 11.68 -45.54 18.02
N SER A 919 10.90 -46.00 18.98
CA SER A 919 10.97 -47.37 19.50
C SER A 919 10.42 -48.43 18.53
N ARG A 920 10.36 -48.12 17.22
CA ARG A 920 9.84 -49.00 16.16
C ARG A 920 10.82 -49.26 15.02
N SER A 921 12.02 -48.65 15.01
CA SER A 921 13.08 -49.05 14.10
C SER A 921 14.03 -50.04 14.77
N THR A 922 14.19 -51.20 14.15
CA THR A 922 15.15 -52.23 14.54
C THR A 922 16.59 -51.67 14.53
N PRO A 923 17.45 -52.01 15.52
CA PRO A 923 18.83 -51.53 15.60
C PRO A 923 19.76 -52.34 14.68
N GLN A 924 19.52 -52.27 13.37
CA GLN A 924 20.44 -52.68 12.33
C GLN A 924 20.38 -51.60 11.24
N GLU A 925 21.54 -51.04 10.87
CA GLU A 925 21.79 -49.90 9.95
C GLU A 925 21.96 -48.49 10.56
N SER A 926 22.49 -48.35 11.78
CA SER A 926 23.02 -47.05 12.26
C SER A 926 24.43 -47.15 12.84
N ASN A 927 25.24 -48.04 12.27
CA ASN A 927 26.70 -48.02 12.42
C ASN A 927 27.32 -47.93 11.02
N GLY A 928 27.81 -46.74 10.64
CA GLY A 928 28.83 -46.60 9.60
C GLY A 928 28.49 -45.69 8.41
N GLN A 929 28.60 -44.38 8.60
CA GLN A 929 29.37 -43.44 7.76
C GLN A 929 28.97 -42.00 8.16
N GLN A 930 29.86 -41.27 8.85
CA GLN A 930 29.73 -39.82 8.93
C GLN A 930 30.04 -39.26 7.54
N GLU A 931 29.02 -39.10 6.70
CA GLU A 931 29.17 -38.56 5.36
C GLU A 931 29.48 -37.06 5.45
N CYS A 932 30.59 -36.63 4.83
CA CYS A 932 30.93 -35.22 4.72
C CYS A 932 30.18 -34.64 3.52
N TYR A 933 29.77 -33.37 3.61
CA TYR A 933 29.16 -32.67 2.50
C TYR A 933 29.52 -31.20 2.50
N LEU A 934 29.53 -30.61 1.32
CA LEU A 934 29.65 -29.18 1.12
C LEU A 934 28.58 -28.69 0.16
N VAL A 935 27.96 -27.58 0.52
CA VAL A 935 26.96 -26.85 -0.25
C VAL A 935 27.63 -25.61 -0.81
N PHE A 936 27.63 -25.50 -2.13
CA PHE A 936 28.15 -24.37 -2.86
C PHE A 936 26.98 -23.54 -3.37
N ILE A 937 26.98 -22.25 -3.04
CA ILE A 937 25.91 -21.32 -3.39
C ILE A 937 26.47 -20.23 -4.29
N GLY A 938 25.88 -20.07 -5.48
CA GLY A 938 26.39 -19.15 -6.50
C GLY A 938 25.51 -19.08 -7.74
N CYS A 939 25.98 -18.36 -8.77
CA CYS A 939 25.22 -18.15 -10.00
C CYS A 939 25.70 -19.12 -11.09
N SER A 940 24.75 -19.79 -11.77
CA SER A 940 25.02 -20.68 -12.92
C SER A 940 26.11 -21.74 -12.65
N LEU A 941 26.17 -22.25 -11.41
CA LEU A 941 27.14 -23.26 -11.02
C LEU A 941 26.88 -24.59 -11.74
N LYS A 942 27.95 -25.31 -12.07
CA LYS A 942 27.91 -26.67 -12.63
C LYS A 942 28.52 -27.64 -11.63
N GLU A 943 27.83 -28.75 -11.38
CA GLU A 943 28.24 -29.74 -10.37
C GLU A 943 29.65 -30.28 -10.64
N GLU A 944 29.97 -30.61 -11.89
CA GLU A 944 31.30 -31.11 -12.26
C GLU A 944 32.42 -30.10 -11.99
N SER A 945 32.18 -28.81 -12.25
CA SER A 945 33.16 -27.75 -11.96
C SER A 945 33.43 -27.61 -10.46
N VAL A 946 32.39 -27.78 -9.63
CA VAL A 946 32.50 -27.74 -8.17
C VAL A 946 33.23 -29.00 -7.65
N LYS A 947 32.93 -30.18 -8.21
CA LYS A 947 33.65 -31.42 -7.89
C LYS A 947 35.13 -31.32 -8.22
N ASP A 948 35.48 -30.78 -9.38
CA ASP A 948 36.88 -30.54 -9.78
C ASP A 948 37.59 -29.55 -8.86
N TRP A 949 36.89 -28.49 -8.44
CA TRP A 949 37.41 -27.57 -7.45
C TRP A 949 37.67 -28.26 -6.11
N LEU A 950 36.75 -29.13 -5.66
CA LEU A 950 36.88 -29.85 -4.40
C LEU A 950 38.01 -30.91 -4.45
N ARG A 951 38.17 -31.60 -5.59
CA ARG A 951 39.30 -32.52 -5.82
C ARG A 951 40.62 -31.83 -5.57
N GLN A 952 40.79 -30.57 -5.99
CA GLN A 952 42.02 -29.79 -5.78
C GLN A 952 42.33 -29.49 -4.30
N SER A 953 41.31 -29.57 -3.44
CA SER A 953 41.44 -29.41 -1.98
C SER A 953 41.75 -30.73 -1.25
N ALA A 954 41.64 -31.86 -1.94
CA ALA A 954 42.05 -33.16 -1.45
C ALA A 954 43.52 -33.47 -1.82
N LYS A 955 44.06 -34.54 -1.21
CA LYS A 955 45.41 -35.05 -1.49
C LYS A 955 45.53 -35.39 -2.98
N GLN A 956 46.38 -34.69 -3.72
CA GLN A 956 46.52 -34.86 -5.17
C GLN A 956 47.25 -36.15 -5.53
N LYS A 957 46.88 -36.76 -6.66
CA LYS A 957 47.66 -37.85 -7.28
C LYS A 957 49.03 -37.31 -7.69
N PRO A 958 50.15 -37.90 -7.24
CA PRO A 958 51.47 -37.50 -7.69
C PRO A 958 51.60 -37.67 -9.21
N GLN A 959 52.14 -36.67 -9.90
CA GLN A 959 52.31 -36.72 -11.35
C GLN A 959 53.50 -37.61 -11.75
N ARG A 960 53.35 -38.28 -12.90
CA ARG A 960 54.41 -39.06 -13.54
C ARG A 960 55.58 -38.13 -13.89
N LYS A 961 56.80 -38.51 -13.54
CA LYS A 961 57.99 -37.78 -13.97
C LYS A 961 58.27 -38.10 -15.44
N ALA A 962 58.44 -37.07 -16.27
CA ALA A 962 58.80 -37.23 -17.68
C ALA A 962 60.23 -37.75 -17.80
N LEU A 963 60.48 -38.63 -18.77
CA LEU A 963 61.83 -39.12 -19.07
C LEU A 963 62.69 -37.95 -19.54
N LYS A 964 63.89 -37.83 -18.97
CA LYS A 964 64.89 -36.86 -19.42
C LYS A 964 65.39 -37.26 -20.81
N THR A 965 65.54 -36.26 -21.66
CA THR A 965 66.23 -36.38 -22.95
C THR A 965 67.48 -35.50 -22.92
N ARG A 966 68.44 -35.74 -23.84
CA ARG A 966 69.69 -34.97 -23.90
C ARG A 966 69.47 -33.45 -23.94
N GLY A 967 68.43 -32.99 -24.62
CA GLY A 967 68.08 -31.56 -24.71
C GLY A 967 67.48 -30.96 -23.42
N MET A 968 67.10 -31.78 -22.44
CA MET A 968 66.52 -31.34 -21.16
C MET A 968 67.58 -31.18 -20.06
N LEU A 969 68.86 -31.49 -20.34
CA LEU A 969 69.95 -31.31 -19.39
C LEU A 969 70.31 -29.83 -19.27
N THR A 970 70.24 -29.30 -18.06
CA THR A 970 70.65 -27.93 -17.77
C THR A 970 72.17 -27.78 -17.89
N GLN A 971 72.67 -26.57 -18.19
CA GLN A 971 74.11 -26.31 -18.26
C GLN A 971 74.84 -26.62 -16.94
N GLN A 972 74.14 -26.57 -15.80
CA GLN A 972 74.70 -26.93 -14.50
C GLN A 972 74.81 -28.45 -14.33
N GLU A 973 73.83 -29.21 -14.80
CA GLU A 973 73.90 -30.69 -14.83
C GLU A 973 75.03 -31.16 -15.76
N ILE A 974 75.18 -30.57 -16.95
CA ILE A 974 76.26 -30.89 -17.88
C ILE A 974 77.63 -30.64 -17.23
N ARG A 975 77.79 -29.51 -16.53
CA ARG A 975 79.03 -29.23 -15.78
C ARG A 975 79.28 -30.23 -14.66
N ASN A 976 78.24 -30.62 -13.90
CA ASN A 976 78.38 -31.60 -12.82
C ASN A 976 78.74 -33.00 -13.35
N ILE A 977 78.15 -33.41 -14.49
CA ILE A 977 78.49 -34.67 -15.18
C ILE A 977 79.96 -34.64 -15.59
N HIS A 978 80.42 -33.52 -16.17
CA HIS A 978 81.82 -33.34 -16.55
C HIS A 978 82.75 -33.42 -15.34
N VAL A 979 82.51 -32.64 -14.28
CA VAL A 979 83.33 -32.65 -13.05
C VAL A 979 83.42 -34.03 -12.42
N LYS A 980 82.36 -34.85 -12.49
CA LYS A 980 82.38 -36.19 -11.90
C LYS A 980 83.18 -37.22 -12.74
N ARG A 981 83.36 -36.97 -14.04
CA ARG A 981 83.88 -37.93 -15.02
C ARG A 981 85.10 -37.43 -15.83
N HIS A 982 85.57 -36.21 -15.61
CA HIS A 982 86.67 -35.60 -16.38
C HIS A 982 88.04 -36.24 -16.14
N LEU A 983 88.18 -37.11 -15.12
CA LEU A 983 89.38 -37.88 -14.83
C LEU A 983 89.30 -39.33 -15.35
N ASP A 984 88.21 -39.71 -16.03
CA ASP A 984 88.06 -41.04 -16.60
C ASP A 984 89.07 -41.25 -17.75
N PRO A 985 89.46 -42.50 -18.08
CA PRO A 985 90.49 -42.78 -19.07
C PRO A 985 90.15 -42.19 -20.45
N LEU A 986 91.09 -41.46 -21.04
CA LEU A 986 90.91 -40.83 -22.34
C LEU A 986 90.95 -41.88 -23.48
N PRO A 987 90.14 -41.69 -24.54
CA PRO A 987 90.24 -42.49 -25.75
C PRO A 987 91.64 -42.40 -26.39
N ALA A 988 92.05 -43.46 -27.10
CA ALA A 988 93.32 -43.48 -27.80
C ALA A 988 93.46 -42.27 -28.75
N GLY A 989 94.55 -41.51 -28.58
CA GLY A 989 94.82 -40.30 -29.37
C GLY A 989 94.40 -38.97 -28.72
N TYR A 990 93.92 -38.98 -27.47
CA TYR A 990 93.65 -37.77 -26.67
C TYR A 990 94.56 -37.70 -25.44
N PHE A 991 95.00 -36.50 -25.08
CA PHE A 991 95.68 -36.23 -23.81
C PHE A 991 95.17 -34.94 -23.17
N TYR A 992 95.22 -34.87 -21.84
CA TYR A 992 94.82 -33.68 -21.08
C TYR A 992 96.06 -32.86 -20.73
N ASN A 993 96.09 -31.59 -21.11
CA ASN A 993 97.26 -30.72 -20.94
C ASN A 993 97.24 -29.92 -19.62
N GLY A 994 96.33 -30.24 -18.69
CA GLY A 994 96.13 -29.52 -17.43
C GLY A 994 95.11 -28.38 -17.48
N THR A 995 94.59 -28.04 -18.67
CA THR A 995 93.50 -27.06 -18.83
C THR A 995 92.42 -27.52 -19.81
N GLN A 996 92.78 -28.15 -20.93
CA GLN A 996 91.89 -28.60 -22.00
C GLN A 996 92.26 -30.01 -22.51
N PHE A 997 91.30 -30.68 -23.15
CA PHE A 997 91.53 -31.97 -23.81
C PHE A 997 91.99 -31.73 -25.25
N VAL A 998 93.09 -32.36 -25.65
CA VAL A 998 93.72 -32.15 -26.95
C VAL A 998 93.84 -33.48 -27.71
N ASN A 999 93.40 -33.51 -28.97
CA ASN A 999 93.53 -34.68 -29.84
C ASN A 999 94.91 -34.73 -30.54
N PHE A 1000 95.22 -35.86 -31.18
CA PHE A 1000 96.47 -36.05 -31.94
C PHE A 1000 96.68 -35.06 -33.09
N PHE A 1001 95.60 -34.44 -33.60
CA PHE A 1001 95.63 -33.44 -34.66
C PHE A 1001 95.75 -31.99 -34.14
N GLY A 1002 95.75 -31.79 -32.81
CA GLY A 1002 95.91 -30.48 -32.16
C GLY A 1002 94.61 -29.72 -31.82
N ASP A 1003 93.43 -30.30 -32.09
CA ASP A 1003 92.14 -29.68 -31.74
C ASP A 1003 91.91 -29.73 -30.23
N LYS A 1004 91.37 -28.64 -29.66
CA LYS A 1004 91.17 -28.47 -28.22
C LYS A 1004 89.70 -28.43 -27.87
N THR A 1005 89.29 -29.14 -26.82
CA THR A 1005 87.93 -29.10 -26.27
C THR A 1005 87.93 -28.88 -24.76
N ASP A 1006 86.97 -28.08 -24.28
CA ASP A 1006 86.81 -27.78 -22.85
C ASP A 1006 86.15 -28.95 -22.08
N PHE A 1007 85.41 -29.80 -22.78
CA PHE A 1007 84.78 -31.00 -22.21
C PHE A 1007 85.53 -32.26 -22.59
N HIS A 1008 85.36 -33.30 -21.76
CA HIS A 1008 85.96 -34.62 -21.98
C HIS A 1008 85.53 -35.17 -23.35
N PRO A 1009 86.39 -35.86 -24.11
CA PRO A 1009 86.04 -36.35 -25.46
C PRO A 1009 84.84 -37.31 -25.49
N LEU A 1010 84.59 -38.01 -24.38
CA LEU A 1010 83.43 -38.89 -24.18
C LEU A 1010 82.24 -38.21 -23.47
N MET A 1011 82.19 -36.87 -23.44
CA MET A 1011 81.13 -36.12 -22.75
C MET A 1011 79.73 -36.51 -23.25
N ASP A 1012 79.59 -36.76 -24.55
CA ASP A 1012 78.35 -37.23 -25.16
C ASP A 1012 77.89 -38.57 -24.62
N GLN A 1013 78.84 -39.48 -24.37
CA GLN A 1013 78.56 -40.78 -23.75
C GLN A 1013 78.20 -40.61 -22.28
N PHE A 1014 78.91 -39.76 -21.53
CA PHE A 1014 78.60 -39.49 -20.12
C PHE A 1014 77.24 -38.83 -19.92
N MET A 1015 76.83 -37.97 -20.85
CA MET A 1015 75.48 -37.39 -20.85
C MET A 1015 74.43 -38.46 -21.14
N ASN A 1016 74.69 -39.40 -22.06
CA ASN A 1016 73.77 -40.51 -22.33
C ASN A 1016 73.66 -41.45 -21.13
N ASP A 1017 74.77 -41.84 -20.51
CA ASP A 1017 74.78 -42.70 -19.33
C ASP A 1017 74.05 -42.06 -18.14
N TYR A 1018 74.22 -40.74 -17.95
CA TYR A 1018 73.49 -39.99 -16.92
C TYR A 1018 72.00 -39.91 -17.22
N VAL A 1019 71.62 -39.69 -18.48
CA VAL A 1019 70.21 -39.68 -18.90
C VAL A 1019 69.58 -41.05 -18.70
N GLU A 1020 70.30 -42.13 -19.05
CA GLU A 1020 69.85 -43.51 -18.86
C GLU A 1020 69.67 -43.85 -17.37
N GLU A 1021 70.62 -43.50 -16.52
CA GLU A 1021 70.53 -43.69 -15.08
C GLU A 1021 69.39 -42.87 -14.46
N ALA A 1022 69.28 -41.59 -14.81
CA ALA A 1022 68.20 -40.73 -14.34
C ALA A 1022 66.83 -41.23 -14.82
N ASN A 1023 66.74 -41.74 -16.05
CA ASN A 1023 65.53 -42.33 -16.59
C ASN A 1023 65.19 -43.64 -15.87
N ARG A 1024 66.17 -44.46 -15.50
CA ARG A 1024 65.95 -45.67 -14.69
C ARG A 1024 65.37 -45.32 -13.31
N GLU A 1025 65.84 -44.26 -12.66
CA GLU A 1025 65.26 -43.76 -11.41
C GLU A 1025 63.85 -43.19 -11.60
N ILE A 1026 63.62 -42.44 -12.68
CA ILE A 1026 62.31 -41.91 -13.05
C ILE A 1026 61.31 -43.05 -13.33
N GLU A 1027 61.73 -44.10 -14.03
CA GLU A 1027 60.93 -45.30 -14.28
C GLU A 1027 60.66 -46.09 -13.01
N LYS A 1028 61.64 -46.19 -12.10
CA LYS A 1028 61.42 -46.79 -10.78
C LYS A 1028 60.36 -46.01 -9.99
N TYR A 1029 60.49 -44.69 -9.90
CA TYR A 1029 59.50 -43.82 -9.26
C TYR A 1029 58.11 -43.92 -9.92
N ASN A 1030 58.05 -43.94 -11.25
CA ASN A 1030 56.79 -44.05 -11.99
C ASN A 1030 56.12 -45.43 -11.78
N ARG A 1031 56.90 -46.53 -11.71
CA ARG A 1031 56.40 -47.87 -11.35
C ARG A 1031 55.90 -47.94 -9.90
N GLU A 1032 56.63 -47.33 -8.97
CA GLU A 1032 56.20 -47.24 -7.55
C GLU A 1032 54.90 -46.42 -7.42
N LEU A 1033 54.71 -45.39 -8.24
CA LEU A 1033 53.45 -44.64 -8.33
C LEU A 1033 52.30 -45.45 -8.94
N GLU A 1034 52.56 -46.30 -9.94
CA GLU A 1034 51.54 -47.17 -10.55
C GLU A 1034 51.05 -48.27 -9.58
N GLN A 1035 51.90 -48.70 -8.64
CA GLN A 1035 51.53 -49.65 -7.59
C GLN A 1035 50.76 -49.01 -6.43
N GLN A 1036 50.75 -47.68 -6.29
CA GLN A 1036 49.93 -46.99 -5.30
C GLN A 1036 48.49 -46.85 -5.80
N GLU A 1037 47.56 -47.56 -5.15
CA GLU A 1037 46.13 -47.36 -5.37
C GLU A 1037 45.72 -45.94 -4.93
N TYR A 1038 45.34 -45.13 -5.91
CA TYR A 1038 44.80 -43.79 -5.69
C TYR A 1038 43.32 -43.81 -6.01
N HIS A 1039 42.51 -43.56 -4.99
CA HIS A 1039 41.05 -43.54 -5.11
C HIS A 1039 40.54 -42.10 -5.13
N ASP A 1040 39.49 -41.84 -5.90
CA ASP A 1040 38.88 -40.51 -5.99
C ASP A 1040 38.18 -40.11 -4.67
N LEU A 1041 38.00 -38.79 -4.49
CA LEU A 1041 37.29 -38.21 -3.36
C LEU A 1041 35.84 -38.71 -3.25
N PHE A 1042 35.23 -38.99 -4.41
CA PHE A 1042 33.83 -39.39 -4.56
C PHE A 1042 33.62 -40.90 -4.75
N GLU A 1043 34.69 -41.69 -4.80
CA GLU A 1043 34.59 -43.15 -4.85
C GLU A 1043 34.18 -43.68 -3.46
N GLN A 1044 33.05 -44.39 -3.39
CA GLN A 1044 32.66 -45.13 -2.19
C GLN A 1044 33.72 -46.19 -1.89
N LYS A 1045 34.07 -46.35 -0.60
CA LYS A 1045 34.93 -47.46 -0.19
C LYS A 1045 34.24 -48.78 -0.58
N PRO A 1046 34.96 -49.75 -1.17
CA PRO A 1046 34.40 -51.08 -1.40
C PRO A 1046 34.01 -51.77 -0.09
#